data_AF-A0A6J1ZAN6-F1
#
_entry.id   AF-A0A6J1ZAN6-F1
#
_cell.length_a   1.000
_cell.length_b   1.000
_cell.length_c   1.000
_cell.angle_alpha   90.00
_cell.angle_beta   90.00
_cell.angle_gamma   90.00
#
_symmetry.space_group_name_H-M   'P 1'
#
loop_
_entity.id
_entity.type
_entity.pdbx_description
1 polymer ?
#
loop_
_entity_poly.entity_id
_entity_poly.type
_entity_poly.pdbx_seq_one_letter_code
_entity_poly.pdbx_strand_id
1 'polypeptide(L)'
;MEVRVAWSNRPGAGRDRQTQGLTHRLTQKRPESVRRKRRVTGDGAGTLPRPPSCVPGTRPAHPAALPPPPAPRPPPMKLLPLLVGFSTLLNCSYTQNCTKTPCLPNAKCEIRNGIEACYCNMGFSGNGVTICEDDNECGNLTQSCGENANCTNTEGSYYCMCAPGFRSSSNQDRFITNDGTLCIDIDECSGPAACGDHAVCENVDGGYNCSCKEGYQTSTGKSQFTPNDGTYCQENVSADCHLDNACIAANIDKMLTKIRHIKEPVALLQEVYRNSVKDLSPMDIITYIEILAESSPLLGDMNSTNSTKDTPSNSTLTEFVKTVNNFVQKDTFIVWDKLPTNRRRTYLTKLMHATEQATLRIAQNFQKTTQFDTNSSDIALKAFCFDSNHMKYIHPHMNVDGDYIKIFPKRKAAYDSYGNVAVTFLYYKSIGPLFSSSDNFLLEPQSYDNSEEEERVVSSVISVSISSNPPTLYELEKITFTLSHIKLEPYVPKSSGFTLSNFIETTDKYKSQCAFWNYSPDTMNGSWSSVGCELTYSNETHTSCRCNHLTHFAILMSSGPSIGIKDYNILTRITQLGIIISLICLAICIFTFWFFSEIQSTRTTIHKNLCCNLFLAELVFLVGINTNTNKLFCSIIAGLLHYFFLAAFAWMCIEGIHLYLIVVGVIYNKGFLHKNFYIFGYLSPAVVVGFSASLGYRYYGTTKVCWLSTENNFIWSFIGPACLIILIILRHST
;
A
#
# COMPACT_ATOMS: atom_id res chain seq x y z
N MET A 1 47.28 21.40 -25.99
CA MET A 1 47.35 22.67 -26.76
C MET A 1 46.30 23.60 -26.21
N GLU A 2 46.69 24.77 -25.72
CA GLU A 2 45.74 25.85 -25.40
C GLU A 2 45.39 26.65 -26.65
N VAL A 3 44.16 27.15 -26.74
CA VAL A 3 43.84 28.41 -27.41
C VAL A 3 42.86 29.18 -26.53
N ARG A 4 43.32 30.25 -25.88
CA ARG A 4 42.43 31.26 -25.30
C ARG A 4 42.20 32.35 -26.34
N VAL A 5 40.97 32.81 -26.49
CA VAL A 5 40.67 34.11 -27.10
C VAL A 5 39.75 34.86 -26.14
N ALA A 6 40.19 36.04 -25.72
CA ALA A 6 39.39 36.96 -24.90
C ALA A 6 39.16 38.25 -25.69
N TRP A 7 37.93 38.74 -25.67
CA TRP A 7 37.57 40.10 -26.08
C TRP A 7 36.65 40.73 -25.04
N SER A 8 36.63 42.06 -24.99
CA SER A 8 36.09 42.83 -23.87
C SER A 8 35.41 44.12 -24.35
N ASN A 9 34.73 44.79 -23.41
CA ASN A 9 34.13 46.13 -23.45
C ASN A 9 32.74 46.32 -24.10
N ARG A 10 31.77 46.48 -23.18
CA ARG A 10 30.94 47.68 -22.92
C ARG A 10 29.45 47.66 -23.33
N PRO A 11 28.60 48.37 -22.54
CA PRO A 11 27.14 48.35 -22.70
C PRO A 11 26.62 49.46 -23.61
N GLY A 12 25.45 49.23 -24.22
CA GLY A 12 24.60 50.24 -24.85
C GLY A 12 23.26 50.33 -24.11
N ALA A 13 22.74 51.55 -23.91
CA ALA A 13 21.57 51.79 -23.05
C ALA A 13 20.31 52.18 -23.82
N GLY A 14 19.15 51.80 -23.27
CA GLY A 14 17.92 52.59 -23.30
C GLY A 14 16.99 52.45 -24.53
N ARG A 15 15.76 52.02 -24.24
CA ARG A 15 14.58 52.79 -24.68
C ARG A 15 13.36 52.53 -23.80
N ASP A 16 12.90 53.56 -23.11
CA ASP A 16 11.63 53.54 -22.39
C ASP A 16 10.41 53.46 -23.32
N ARG A 17 9.31 52.91 -22.79
CA ARG A 17 7.96 53.31 -23.21
C ARG A 17 6.95 53.12 -22.08
N GLN A 18 6.82 54.13 -21.22
CA GLN A 18 5.60 54.33 -20.47
C GLN A 18 4.50 54.87 -21.39
N THR A 19 3.27 54.40 -21.18
CA THR A 19 2.06 55.16 -21.52
C THR A 19 1.00 54.91 -20.46
N GLN A 20 0.84 55.89 -19.57
CA GLN A 20 -0.47 56.20 -19.00
C GLN A 20 -1.38 56.65 -20.16
N GLY A 21 -2.71 56.51 -20.14
CA GLY A 21 -3.60 56.11 -19.05
C GLY A 21 -4.79 57.08 -19.03
N LEU A 22 -6.02 56.59 -19.08
CA LEU A 22 -7.20 57.44 -19.11
C LEU A 22 -8.36 56.79 -18.35
N THR A 23 -8.95 57.55 -17.44
CA THR A 23 -10.08 57.15 -16.60
C THR A 23 -11.27 58.04 -16.89
N HIS A 24 -12.48 57.56 -16.61
CA HIS A 24 -13.62 58.45 -16.39
C HIS A 24 -14.45 57.97 -15.20
N ARG A 25 -14.77 58.90 -14.29
CA ARG A 25 -15.67 58.72 -13.14
C ARG A 25 -17.10 59.11 -13.53
N LEU A 26 -18.07 58.76 -12.66
CA LEU A 26 -19.14 59.60 -12.06
C LEU A 26 -19.98 58.68 -11.12
N THR A 27 -19.96 58.84 -9.77
CA THR A 27 -20.94 59.57 -8.90
C THR A 27 -22.38 59.03 -8.88
N GLN A 28 -23.20 59.04 -7.80
CA GLN A 28 -23.00 59.32 -6.34
C GLN A 28 -24.33 59.08 -5.53
N LYS A 29 -24.24 58.46 -4.33
CA LYS A 29 -25.17 58.45 -3.14
C LYS A 29 -26.73 58.52 -3.28
N ARG A 30 -27.43 57.49 -2.72
CA ARG A 30 -28.71 57.50 -1.93
C ARG A 30 -30.02 58.03 -2.61
N PRO A 31 -31.26 57.93 -2.02
CA PRO A 31 -31.67 57.42 -0.68
C PRO A 31 -32.86 56.39 -0.60
N GLU A 32 -33.06 55.95 0.64
CA GLU A 32 -34.18 55.33 1.41
C GLU A 32 -35.65 55.17 0.90
N SER A 33 -36.32 54.13 1.47
CA SER A 33 -37.74 54.09 1.94
C SER A 33 -38.86 53.65 0.94
N VAL A 34 -40.05 53.09 1.29
CA VAL A 34 -40.64 52.50 2.54
C VAL A 34 -42.04 51.84 2.31
N ARG A 35 -42.58 51.05 3.29
CA ARG A 35 -44.00 50.61 3.55
C ARG A 35 -44.61 49.40 2.76
N ARG A 36 -45.05 48.33 3.47
CA ARG A 36 -46.44 47.95 3.96
C ARG A 36 -47.36 47.35 2.87
N LYS A 37 -48.37 46.49 3.13
CA LYS A 37 -49.02 45.86 4.34
C LYS A 37 -49.25 44.34 4.03
N ARG A 38 -50.10 43.47 4.62
CA ARG A 38 -51.22 43.50 5.62
C ARG A 38 -51.11 42.25 6.55
N ARG A 39 -52.21 41.66 7.07
CA ARG A 39 -52.29 40.44 7.92
C ARG A 39 -53.77 39.96 8.04
N VAL A 40 -54.00 38.79 8.67
CA VAL A 40 -55.25 38.20 9.23
C VAL A 40 -56.07 37.38 8.21
N THR A 41 -56.59 36.19 8.53
CA THR A 41 -56.50 35.32 9.76
C THR A 41 -55.23 34.41 9.69
N GLY A 42 -55.02 33.27 10.39
CA GLY A 42 -55.71 32.60 11.51
C GLY A 42 -56.68 31.45 11.14
N ASP A 43 -56.96 30.41 11.95
CA ASP A 43 -56.39 29.86 13.21
C ASP A 43 -56.98 28.41 13.40
N GLY A 44 -56.48 27.45 14.21
CA GLY A 44 -55.23 27.35 15.00
C GLY A 44 -55.32 26.34 16.19
N ALA A 45 -54.88 25.08 16.06
CA ALA A 45 -54.85 24.07 17.15
C ALA A 45 -53.77 22.96 16.97
N GLY A 46 -53.27 22.36 18.07
CA GLY A 46 -52.61 21.04 18.08
C GLY A 46 -51.06 20.98 18.09
N THR A 47 -50.45 20.95 19.29
CA THR A 47 -49.11 20.37 19.63
C THR A 47 -47.88 20.65 18.73
N LEU A 48 -46.90 21.36 19.32
CA LEU A 48 -45.57 21.74 18.82
C LEU A 48 -44.44 20.97 19.58
N PRO A 49 -43.14 21.06 19.21
CA PRO A 49 -42.50 21.43 17.93
C PRO A 49 -41.38 20.46 17.46
N ARG A 50 -40.74 20.76 16.33
CA ARG A 50 -39.55 20.09 15.75
C ARG A 50 -38.22 20.78 16.17
N PRO A 51 -37.06 20.10 16.07
CA PRO A 51 -35.76 20.75 15.92
C PRO A 51 -35.46 21.15 14.45
N PRO A 52 -34.67 22.23 14.21
CA PRO A 52 -34.00 22.39 12.91
C PRO A 52 -32.56 22.99 12.95
N SER A 53 -31.60 22.24 12.40
CA SER A 53 -30.47 22.65 11.50
C SER A 53 -29.63 23.94 11.72
N CYS A 54 -28.29 23.83 11.69
CA CYS A 54 -27.40 24.42 10.64
C CYS A 54 -25.92 23.95 10.73
N VAL A 55 -25.12 24.23 9.68
CA VAL A 55 -23.85 23.57 9.24
C VAL A 55 -23.05 24.58 8.33
N PRO A 56 -21.73 24.50 7.93
CA PRO A 56 -20.47 23.88 8.45
C PRO A 56 -19.22 24.85 8.56
N GLY A 57 -18.05 24.33 9.01
CA GLY A 57 -16.67 24.73 8.59
C GLY A 57 -16.02 25.99 9.20
N THR A 58 -14.69 26.21 9.21
CA THR A 58 -13.49 25.38 8.90
C THR A 58 -12.21 25.99 9.56
N ARG A 59 -11.12 25.21 9.72
CA ARG A 59 -9.75 25.61 10.18
C ARG A 59 -8.89 26.19 9.01
N PRO A 60 -7.56 26.57 9.12
CA PRO A 60 -6.60 26.54 10.25
C PRO A 60 -5.69 27.79 10.47
N ALA A 61 -4.95 27.87 11.61
CA ALA A 61 -3.55 28.36 11.73
C ALA A 61 -2.99 28.26 13.18
N HIS A 62 -1.65 28.16 13.32
CA HIS A 62 -0.83 28.32 14.55
C HIS A 62 0.14 29.52 14.34
N PRO A 63 0.95 30.03 15.31
CA PRO A 63 1.43 29.43 16.58
C PRO A 63 1.51 30.38 17.83
N ALA A 64 2.16 29.88 18.91
CA ALA A 64 2.91 30.59 19.98
C ALA A 64 2.20 31.15 21.26
N ALA A 65 2.40 30.39 22.36
CA ALA A 65 2.62 30.74 23.80
C ALA A 65 2.18 32.07 24.47
N LEU A 66 1.49 31.95 25.63
CA LEU A 66 1.72 32.62 26.94
C LEU A 66 0.70 32.09 28.03
N PRO A 67 0.86 32.35 29.35
CA PRO A 67 0.23 31.56 30.45
C PRO A 67 -0.96 32.28 31.19
N PRO A 68 -1.24 32.17 32.53
CA PRO A 68 -2.57 31.75 33.01
C PRO A 68 -3.39 32.79 33.85
N PRO A 69 -4.71 32.59 34.00
CA PRO A 69 -5.57 33.27 35.01
C PRO A 69 -6.23 32.31 36.05
N PRO A 70 -6.92 32.81 37.11
CA PRO A 70 -7.01 32.12 38.41
C PRO A 70 -8.40 31.60 38.87
N ALA A 71 -8.45 31.07 40.10
CA ALA A 71 -9.58 30.35 40.72
C ALA A 71 -10.81 31.20 41.15
N PRO A 72 -12.03 30.59 41.22
CA PRO A 72 -13.27 31.23 41.66
C PRO A 72 -13.54 31.15 43.19
N ARG A 73 -14.57 31.88 43.66
CA ARG A 73 -15.03 31.96 45.07
C ARG A 73 -16.46 31.42 45.28
N PRO A 74 -16.85 30.98 46.50
CA PRO A 74 -18.15 30.36 46.78
C PRO A 74 -19.26 31.36 47.20
N PRO A 75 -20.54 31.04 46.89
CA PRO A 75 -21.72 31.57 47.59
C PRO A 75 -22.77 30.44 47.89
N PRO A 76 -24.00 30.69 48.39
CA PRO A 76 -24.27 30.90 49.82
C PRO A 76 -25.47 30.08 50.41
N MET A 77 -25.61 30.09 51.74
CA MET A 77 -26.66 29.38 52.52
C MET A 77 -27.92 30.23 52.80
N LYS A 78 -29.13 29.64 52.86
CA LYS A 78 -30.36 30.26 53.44
C LYS A 78 -31.43 29.28 53.98
N LEU A 79 -31.89 29.55 55.21
CA LEU A 79 -33.22 29.38 55.86
C LEU A 79 -33.99 28.03 55.74
N LEU A 80 -34.34 27.34 56.85
CA LEU A 80 -35.46 27.55 57.83
C LEU A 80 -36.83 27.01 57.33
N PRO A 81 -37.76 26.50 58.20
CA PRO A 81 -38.42 27.33 59.24
C PRO A 81 -39.05 26.64 60.50
N LEU A 82 -39.55 27.47 61.45
CA LEU A 82 -40.63 27.21 62.47
C LEU A 82 -40.41 26.09 63.54
N LEU A 83 -41.26 25.96 64.59
CA LEU A 83 -41.64 26.85 65.71
C LEU A 83 -42.52 26.05 66.71
N VAL A 84 -42.37 26.29 68.04
CA VAL A 84 -43.38 26.06 69.13
C VAL A 84 -43.88 24.62 69.41
N GLY A 85 -43.96 24.23 70.70
CA GLY A 85 -44.85 23.14 71.14
C GLY A 85 -44.63 22.58 72.56
N PHE A 86 -45.42 23.06 73.55
CA PHE A 86 -45.71 22.34 74.80
C PHE A 86 -46.30 20.94 74.46
N SER A 87 -46.09 19.82 75.17
CA SER A 87 -45.89 19.52 76.61
C SER A 87 -45.09 18.19 76.74
N THR A 88 -44.70 17.60 77.89
CA THR A 88 -45.28 17.48 79.24
C THR A 88 -44.25 17.11 80.30
N LEU A 89 -44.55 17.45 81.57
CA LEU A 89 -44.25 16.71 82.81
C LEU A 89 -42.79 16.30 83.13
N LEU A 90 -42.31 16.86 84.24
CA LEU A 90 -41.58 16.16 85.32
C LEU A 90 -40.63 15.01 84.91
N ASN A 91 -39.33 15.31 84.93
CA ASN A 91 -38.45 14.47 85.73
C ASN A 91 -37.39 15.30 86.46
N CYS A 92 -36.87 14.78 87.57
CA CYS A 92 -36.03 15.55 88.48
C CYS A 92 -34.67 15.93 87.86
N SER A 93 -34.13 17.08 88.27
CA SER A 93 -32.72 17.43 88.06
C SER A 93 -31.82 16.54 88.92
N TYR A 94 -31.63 15.29 88.51
CA TYR A 94 -30.68 14.37 89.12
C TYR A 94 -29.27 14.73 88.65
N THR A 95 -28.63 15.68 89.33
CA THR A 95 -27.20 15.99 89.16
C THR A 95 -26.39 14.77 89.59
N GLN A 96 -25.96 13.98 88.61
CA GLN A 96 -25.48 12.61 88.82
C GLN A 96 -23.99 12.57 89.19
N ASN A 97 -23.68 12.99 90.41
CA ASN A 97 -22.33 12.85 90.97
C ASN A 97 -21.86 11.39 90.91
N CYS A 98 -20.69 11.17 90.30
CA CYS A 98 -20.14 9.84 90.00
C CYS A 98 -19.75 9.02 91.26
N THR A 99 -19.84 9.63 92.44
CA THR A 99 -19.66 8.98 93.75
C THR A 99 -20.85 8.10 94.17
N LYS A 100 -21.99 8.15 93.47
CA LYS A 100 -23.19 7.33 93.78
C LYS A 100 -23.65 6.40 92.66
N THR A 101 -23.10 6.52 91.46
CA THR A 101 -23.36 5.58 90.36
C THR A 101 -22.06 5.40 89.59
N PRO A 102 -21.47 4.18 89.53
CA PRO A 102 -20.31 3.95 88.67
C PRO A 102 -20.74 4.09 87.21
N CYS A 103 -19.86 4.65 86.37
CA CYS A 103 -20.07 4.70 84.93
C CYS A 103 -20.05 3.27 84.33
N LEU A 104 -20.68 3.11 83.16
CA LEU A 104 -20.57 1.88 82.37
C LEU A 104 -19.10 1.65 81.93
N PRO A 105 -18.69 0.42 81.58
CA PRO A 105 -17.47 0.21 80.80
C PRO A 105 -17.48 1.07 79.54
N ASN A 106 -16.30 1.47 79.07
CA ASN A 106 -16.10 2.42 77.98
C ASN A 106 -16.70 3.83 78.22
N ALA A 107 -17.06 4.17 79.47
CA ALA A 107 -17.40 5.53 79.90
C ALA A 107 -16.54 6.00 81.08
N LYS A 108 -16.33 7.32 81.16
CA LYS A 108 -15.48 8.01 82.15
C LYS A 108 -16.24 9.17 82.78
N CYS A 109 -16.06 9.36 84.09
CA CYS A 109 -16.57 10.55 84.77
C CYS A 109 -15.70 11.78 84.48
N GLU A 110 -16.29 12.86 83.98
CA GLU A 110 -15.63 14.16 83.82
C GLU A 110 -16.59 15.31 84.18
N ILE A 111 -16.05 16.52 84.35
CA ILE A 111 -16.83 17.73 84.65
C ILE A 111 -16.88 18.62 83.41
N ARG A 112 -18.07 18.80 82.83
CA ARG A 112 -18.27 19.65 81.65
C ARG A 112 -19.30 20.74 81.97
N ASN A 113 -18.94 22.00 81.71
CA ASN A 113 -19.76 23.18 82.02
C ASN A 113 -20.27 23.25 83.48
N GLY A 114 -19.50 22.73 84.44
CA GLY A 114 -19.83 22.74 85.87
C GLY A 114 -20.73 21.59 86.35
N ILE A 115 -21.08 20.64 85.48
CA ILE A 115 -21.83 19.42 85.83
C ILE A 115 -20.86 18.24 85.82
N GLU A 116 -20.83 17.47 86.91
CA GLU A 116 -20.16 16.16 86.98
C GLU A 116 -21.10 15.09 86.39
N ALA A 117 -20.62 14.31 85.41
CA ALA A 117 -21.37 13.23 84.79
C ALA A 117 -20.45 12.18 84.15
N CYS A 118 -21.00 10.99 83.90
CA CYS A 118 -20.34 10.00 83.05
C CYS A 118 -20.54 10.36 81.57
N TYR A 119 -19.44 10.35 80.81
CA TYR A 119 -19.44 10.50 79.35
C TYR A 119 -18.83 9.25 78.73
N CYS A 120 -19.35 8.81 77.59
CA CYS A 120 -18.71 7.75 76.81
C CYS A 120 -17.32 8.19 76.31
N ASN A 121 -16.43 7.21 76.14
CA ASN A 121 -15.14 7.39 75.48
C ASN A 121 -15.35 7.76 74.00
N MET A 122 -14.31 8.27 73.35
CA MET A 122 -14.30 8.44 71.89
C MET A 122 -14.58 7.08 71.21
N GLY A 123 -15.41 7.07 70.16
CA GLY A 123 -15.88 5.86 69.49
C GLY A 123 -17.12 5.20 70.12
N PHE A 124 -17.75 5.83 71.11
CA PHE A 124 -18.99 5.34 71.72
C PHE A 124 -20.02 6.46 71.96
N SER A 125 -21.27 6.19 71.62
CA SER A 125 -22.42 7.06 71.89
C SER A 125 -23.29 6.52 73.03
N GLY A 126 -23.85 7.42 73.83
CA GLY A 126 -24.77 7.04 74.90
C GLY A 126 -24.87 8.09 76.01
N ASN A 127 -25.34 7.64 77.18
CA ASN A 127 -25.44 8.47 78.38
C ASN A 127 -24.36 8.14 79.43
N GLY A 128 -23.46 7.19 79.16
CA GLY A 128 -22.35 6.80 80.04
C GLY A 128 -22.73 6.10 81.35
N VAL A 129 -24.02 5.99 81.67
CA VAL A 129 -24.56 5.47 82.95
C VAL A 129 -25.41 4.21 82.77
N THR A 130 -26.13 4.09 81.65
CA THR A 130 -26.96 2.91 81.32
C THR A 130 -26.78 2.42 79.90
N ILE A 131 -26.34 3.29 78.98
CA ILE A 131 -26.05 2.98 77.58
C ILE A 131 -24.73 3.65 77.22
N CYS A 132 -23.83 2.87 76.62
CA CYS A 132 -22.63 3.31 75.94
C CYS A 132 -22.36 2.29 74.83
N GLU A 133 -22.87 2.60 73.64
CA GLU A 133 -22.86 1.71 72.47
C GLU A 133 -21.80 2.18 71.47
N ASP A 134 -21.23 1.22 70.75
CA ASP A 134 -20.17 1.41 69.75
C ASP A 134 -20.66 2.29 68.58
N ASP A 135 -19.95 3.38 68.28
CA ASP A 135 -20.27 4.25 67.16
C ASP A 135 -19.89 3.56 65.85
N ASN A 136 -20.84 2.95 65.14
CA ASN A 136 -20.54 2.29 63.86
C ASN A 136 -20.28 3.31 62.73
N GLU A 137 -19.02 3.75 62.58
CA GLU A 137 -18.65 4.78 61.57
C GLU A 137 -18.66 4.24 60.13
N CYS A 138 -18.73 2.93 59.95
CA CYS A 138 -19.03 2.29 58.68
C CYS A 138 -20.54 2.25 58.35
N GLY A 139 -21.41 2.60 59.29
CA GLY A 139 -22.84 2.27 59.24
C GLY A 139 -23.72 3.21 58.39
N ASN A 140 -23.38 4.50 58.24
CA ASN A 140 -24.30 5.45 57.60
C ASN A 140 -23.65 6.74 57.00
N LEU A 141 -22.47 6.63 56.39
CA LEU A 141 -21.93 7.69 55.53
C LEU A 141 -21.36 7.11 54.23
N THR A 142 -21.66 7.76 53.11
CA THR A 142 -21.08 7.41 51.80
C THR A 142 -19.59 7.72 51.78
N GLN A 143 -18.76 6.70 51.54
CA GLN A 143 -17.31 6.80 51.35
C GLN A 143 -16.54 7.39 52.55
N SER A 144 -16.81 6.93 53.78
CA SER A 144 -15.92 7.21 54.93
C SER A 144 -14.45 6.93 54.55
N CYS A 145 -14.16 5.71 54.08
CA CYS A 145 -12.81 5.29 53.69
C CYS A 145 -12.28 5.81 52.34
N GLY A 146 -13.01 6.70 51.66
CA GLY A 146 -12.70 7.14 50.30
C GLY A 146 -13.16 6.15 49.21
N GLU A 147 -12.65 6.35 47.99
CA GLU A 147 -12.91 5.48 46.83
C GLU A 147 -12.02 4.24 46.83
N ASN A 148 -12.55 3.15 46.26
CA ASN A 148 -11.90 1.84 46.14
C ASN A 148 -11.33 1.28 47.47
N ALA A 149 -12.02 1.60 48.57
CA ALA A 149 -11.72 1.17 49.93
C ALA A 149 -12.95 0.60 50.65
N ASN A 150 -12.74 -0.31 51.59
CA ASN A 150 -13.76 -1.00 52.35
C ASN A 150 -13.60 -0.74 53.86
N CYS A 151 -14.71 -0.50 54.56
CA CYS A 151 -14.73 -0.09 55.97
C CYS A 151 -15.02 -1.29 56.89
N THR A 152 -14.25 -1.45 57.97
CA THR A 152 -14.50 -2.46 59.01
C THR A 152 -14.59 -1.80 60.38
N ASN A 153 -15.73 -1.96 61.05
CA ASN A 153 -15.94 -1.47 62.42
C ASN A 153 -15.25 -2.38 63.44
N THR A 154 -14.78 -1.80 64.54
CA THR A 154 -14.26 -2.51 65.73
C THR A 154 -14.71 -1.78 67.00
N GLU A 155 -14.62 -2.42 68.16
CA GLU A 155 -15.10 -1.81 69.41
C GLU A 155 -14.27 -0.56 69.78
N GLY A 156 -14.90 0.62 69.68
CA GLY A 156 -14.32 1.94 69.96
C GLY A 156 -13.49 2.57 68.84
N SER A 157 -13.50 2.01 67.62
CA SER A 157 -12.80 2.55 66.43
C SER A 157 -13.17 1.77 65.17
N TYR A 158 -12.98 2.33 63.99
CA TYR A 158 -13.01 1.60 62.72
C TYR A 158 -11.60 1.52 62.10
N TYR A 159 -11.47 0.74 61.02
CA TYR A 159 -10.35 0.84 60.08
C TYR A 159 -10.79 0.62 58.63
N CYS A 160 -10.02 1.19 57.71
CA CYS A 160 -10.19 1.10 56.27
C CYS A 160 -9.14 0.16 55.67
N MET A 161 -9.53 -0.64 54.68
CA MET A 161 -8.62 -1.41 53.83
C MET A 161 -8.89 -1.10 52.36
N CYS A 162 -7.90 -1.17 51.48
CA CYS A 162 -8.17 -1.04 50.04
C CYS A 162 -8.91 -2.28 49.50
N ALA A 163 -9.71 -2.09 48.46
CA ALA A 163 -10.38 -3.19 47.76
C ALA A 163 -9.35 -4.07 47.01
N PRO A 164 -9.69 -5.34 46.70
CA PRO A 164 -8.86 -6.16 45.81
C PRO A 164 -8.59 -5.45 44.48
N GLY A 165 -7.36 -5.54 43.97
CA GLY A 165 -6.86 -4.74 42.84
C GLY A 165 -6.22 -3.39 43.24
N PHE A 166 -6.38 -2.95 44.49
CA PHE A 166 -5.87 -1.66 44.97
C PHE A 166 -4.91 -1.82 46.16
N ARG A 167 -3.94 -0.90 46.25
CA ARG A 167 -3.03 -0.74 47.39
C ARG A 167 -3.11 0.66 47.96
N SER A 168 -2.80 0.82 49.23
CA SER A 168 -2.73 2.15 49.86
C SER A 168 -1.49 2.92 49.40
N SER A 169 -1.62 4.23 49.21
CA SER A 169 -0.51 5.14 48.88
C SER A 169 0.57 5.18 49.97
N SER A 170 0.20 4.85 51.21
CA SER A 170 1.08 4.69 52.38
C SER A 170 1.70 3.29 52.52
N ASN A 171 1.29 2.32 51.69
CA ASN A 171 1.63 0.88 51.79
C ASN A 171 1.31 0.26 53.17
N GLN A 172 0.24 0.74 53.83
CA GLN A 172 -0.33 0.16 55.04
C GLN A 172 -1.59 -0.66 54.69
N ASP A 173 -1.69 -1.89 55.18
CA ASP A 173 -2.87 -2.75 54.96
C ASP A 173 -4.16 -2.15 55.57
N ARG A 174 -4.02 -1.32 56.60
CA ARG A 174 -5.10 -0.67 57.35
C ARG A 174 -4.78 0.80 57.59
N PHE A 175 -5.76 1.68 57.35
CA PHE A 175 -5.66 3.13 57.57
C PHE A 175 -6.96 3.69 58.18
N ILE A 176 -6.96 4.98 58.53
CA ILE A 176 -8.10 5.71 59.11
C ILE A 176 -8.53 6.81 58.12
N THR A 177 -9.79 7.25 58.16
CA THR A 177 -10.24 8.34 57.26
C THR A 177 -9.42 9.62 57.50
N ASN A 178 -9.27 10.43 56.44
CA ASN A 178 -8.59 11.73 56.47
C ASN A 178 -7.07 11.73 56.75
N ASP A 179 -6.42 10.57 56.90
CA ASP A 179 -4.95 10.44 57.04
C ASP A 179 -4.17 10.71 55.72
N GLY A 180 -4.83 11.18 54.66
CA GLY A 180 -4.22 11.41 53.34
C GLY A 180 -3.86 10.14 52.56
N THR A 181 -4.02 8.96 53.16
CA THR A 181 -3.94 7.67 52.47
C THR A 181 -5.06 7.56 51.42
N LEU A 182 -4.70 7.14 50.21
CA LEU A 182 -5.61 6.88 49.09
C LEU A 182 -5.38 5.46 48.58
N CYS A 183 -6.42 4.79 48.11
CA CYS A 183 -6.28 3.53 47.39
C CYS A 183 -5.93 3.81 45.94
N ILE A 184 -4.73 3.41 45.53
CA ILE A 184 -4.24 3.49 44.15
C ILE A 184 -4.30 2.10 43.51
N ASP A 185 -4.64 2.08 42.24
CA ASP A 185 -4.67 0.88 41.41
C ASP A 185 -3.30 0.17 41.38
N ILE A 186 -3.32 -1.16 41.32
CA ILE A 186 -2.12 -1.99 41.19
C ILE A 186 -1.93 -2.29 39.71
N ASP A 187 -1.00 -1.60 39.05
CA ASP A 187 -0.60 -1.91 37.67
C ASP A 187 0.04 -3.31 37.60
N GLU A 188 -0.77 -4.32 37.32
CA GLU A 188 -0.36 -5.71 37.19
C GLU A 188 0.38 -5.95 35.87
N CYS A 189 0.15 -5.10 34.86
CA CYS A 189 0.86 -5.14 33.58
C CYS A 189 2.32 -4.66 33.68
N SER A 190 2.70 -3.93 34.73
CA SER A 190 4.11 -3.64 35.07
C SER A 190 4.92 -4.89 35.50
N GLY A 191 4.26 -6.03 35.77
CA GLY A 191 4.92 -7.29 36.09
C GLY A 191 5.37 -8.09 34.85
N PRO A 192 6.54 -8.76 34.86
CA PRO A 192 6.94 -9.64 33.76
C PRO A 192 5.98 -10.83 33.65
N ALA A 193 5.49 -11.07 32.42
CA ALA A 193 4.60 -12.17 32.04
C ALA A 193 3.17 -12.19 32.63
N ALA A 194 2.62 -11.03 33.03
CA ALA A 194 1.27 -10.89 33.59
C ALA A 194 0.14 -11.65 32.83
N CYS A 195 0.15 -11.61 31.49
CA CYS A 195 -0.85 -12.26 30.63
C CYS A 195 -0.39 -13.60 30.00
N GLY A 196 0.75 -14.14 30.44
CA GLY A 196 1.40 -15.28 29.79
C GLY A 196 2.02 -14.97 28.42
N ASP A 197 2.52 -16.00 27.75
CA ASP A 197 3.22 -15.86 26.46
C ASP A 197 2.27 -15.47 25.31
N HIS A 198 2.82 -14.76 24.33
CA HIS A 198 2.13 -14.26 23.14
C HIS A 198 0.90 -13.36 23.38
N ALA A 199 0.69 -12.89 24.62
CA ALA A 199 -0.36 -11.94 24.98
C ALA A 199 0.14 -10.50 25.18
N VAL A 200 -0.79 -9.54 25.13
CA VAL A 200 -0.65 -8.12 25.48
C VAL A 200 -1.56 -7.85 26.68
N CYS A 201 -1.04 -7.08 27.65
CA CYS A 201 -1.71 -6.72 28.88
C CYS A 201 -2.25 -5.28 28.79
N GLU A 202 -3.50 -5.07 29.21
CA GLU A 202 -4.18 -3.78 29.33
C GLU A 202 -4.68 -3.61 30.76
N ASN A 203 -4.13 -2.64 31.49
CA ASN A 203 -4.46 -2.39 32.88
C ASN A 203 -5.74 -1.54 33.00
N VAL A 204 -6.62 -1.86 33.95
CA VAL A 204 -7.93 -1.22 34.17
C VAL A 204 -8.16 -1.00 35.67
N ASP A 205 -9.04 -0.07 36.06
CA ASP A 205 -9.26 0.24 37.49
C ASP A 205 -9.78 -1.00 38.24
N GLY A 206 -8.93 -1.56 39.12
CA GLY A 206 -9.19 -2.78 39.88
C GLY A 206 -8.81 -4.10 39.21
N GLY A 207 -7.98 -4.09 38.15
CA GLY A 207 -7.45 -5.31 37.54
C GLY A 207 -6.86 -5.16 36.14
N TYR A 208 -6.83 -6.24 35.37
CA TYR A 208 -6.18 -6.28 34.06
C TYR A 208 -6.84 -7.25 33.07
N ASN A 209 -6.86 -6.83 31.81
CA ASN A 209 -7.35 -7.59 30.67
C ASN A 209 -6.17 -8.05 29.78
N CYS A 210 -6.30 -9.23 29.21
CA CYS A 210 -5.35 -9.82 28.30
C CYS A 210 -5.95 -9.97 26.90
N SER A 211 -5.14 -9.72 25.87
CA SER A 211 -5.48 -9.97 24.46
C SER A 211 -4.32 -10.69 23.77
N CYS A 212 -4.58 -11.43 22.69
CA CYS A 212 -3.49 -12.10 21.95
C CYS A 212 -2.81 -11.15 20.96
N LYS A 213 -1.50 -11.29 20.77
CA LYS A 213 -0.73 -10.59 19.74
C LYS A 213 -1.18 -11.02 18.34
N GLU A 214 -0.90 -10.19 17.33
CA GLU A 214 -1.11 -10.56 15.93
C GLU A 214 -0.44 -11.91 15.62
N GLY A 215 -1.12 -12.74 14.82
CA GLY A 215 -0.72 -14.13 14.56
C GLY A 215 -1.19 -15.16 15.61
N TYR A 216 -1.79 -14.73 16.72
CA TYR A 216 -2.30 -15.62 17.78
C TYR A 216 -3.81 -15.41 18.02
N GLN A 217 -4.49 -16.44 18.49
CA GLN A 217 -5.91 -16.40 18.86
C GLN A 217 -6.13 -17.02 20.24
N THR A 218 -7.18 -16.62 20.96
CA THR A 218 -7.51 -17.25 22.25
C THR A 218 -8.02 -18.68 22.04
N SER A 219 -7.74 -19.57 22.99
CA SER A 219 -8.26 -20.95 23.00
C SER A 219 -9.80 -21.05 23.04
N THR A 220 -10.50 -19.98 23.42
CA THR A 220 -11.97 -19.89 23.50
C THR A 220 -12.62 -18.97 22.47
N GLY A 221 -11.85 -18.31 21.60
CA GLY A 221 -12.39 -17.38 20.58
C GLY A 221 -12.91 -16.04 21.12
N LYS A 222 -12.65 -15.68 22.38
CA LYS A 222 -12.89 -14.33 22.92
C LYS A 222 -11.82 -13.36 22.42
N SER A 223 -12.15 -12.08 22.23
CA SER A 223 -11.17 -11.03 21.86
C SER A 223 -10.28 -10.60 23.02
N GLN A 224 -10.81 -10.58 24.24
CA GLN A 224 -10.11 -10.34 25.50
C GLN A 224 -10.45 -11.44 26.52
N PHE A 225 -9.56 -11.65 27.48
CA PHE A 225 -9.69 -12.62 28.56
C PHE A 225 -9.02 -12.12 29.85
N THR A 226 -9.41 -12.67 31.00
CA THR A 226 -8.70 -12.42 32.28
C THR A 226 -7.75 -13.59 32.57
N PRO A 227 -6.55 -13.34 33.14
CA PRO A 227 -5.47 -14.34 33.20
C PRO A 227 -5.68 -15.52 34.16
N ASN A 228 -6.89 -15.69 34.72
CA ASN A 228 -7.29 -16.85 35.52
C ASN A 228 -8.47 -17.64 34.91
N ASP A 229 -8.98 -17.26 33.73
CA ASP A 229 -10.12 -17.91 33.04
C ASP A 229 -9.74 -19.22 32.30
N GLY A 230 -8.53 -19.74 32.51
CA GLY A 230 -7.99 -20.92 31.83
C GLY A 230 -7.70 -20.74 30.32
N THR A 231 -7.94 -19.54 29.80
CA THR A 231 -7.71 -19.11 28.43
C THR A 231 -6.23 -18.81 28.18
N TYR A 232 -5.72 -19.19 27.01
CA TYR A 232 -4.36 -18.89 26.57
C TYR A 232 -4.33 -18.55 25.07
N CYS A 233 -3.23 -17.93 24.63
CA CYS A 233 -3.00 -17.63 23.22
C CYS A 233 -2.35 -18.83 22.51
N GLN A 234 -3.02 -19.33 21.48
CA GLN A 234 -2.52 -20.37 20.58
C GLN A 234 -2.18 -19.77 19.21
N GLU A 235 -1.22 -20.36 18.50
CA GLU A 235 -0.86 -19.92 17.15
C GLU A 235 -2.07 -20.00 16.22
N ASN A 236 -2.35 -18.89 15.54
CA ASN A 236 -3.39 -18.87 14.53
C ASN A 236 -2.80 -19.41 13.21
N VAL A 237 -2.92 -20.72 13.03
CA VAL A 237 -2.55 -21.45 11.80
C VAL A 237 -3.23 -20.87 10.53
N SER A 238 -4.25 -20.03 10.69
CA SER A 238 -4.94 -19.31 9.61
C SER A 238 -4.44 -17.87 9.37
N ALA A 239 -3.43 -17.35 10.07
CA ALA A 239 -2.91 -16.00 9.84
C ALA A 239 -2.35 -15.84 8.40
N ASP A 240 -1.47 -16.77 8.01
CA ASP A 240 -0.92 -16.86 6.66
C ASP A 240 -1.73 -17.77 5.72
N CYS A 241 -3.02 -17.99 6.03
CA CYS A 241 -3.94 -18.76 5.17
C CYS A 241 -3.94 -18.25 3.71
N HIS A 242 -3.78 -16.93 3.54
CA HIS A 242 -3.67 -16.27 2.24
C HIS A 242 -2.45 -16.71 1.39
N LEU A 243 -1.50 -17.47 1.96
CA LEU A 243 -0.35 -18.08 1.28
C LEU A 243 -0.56 -19.58 0.95
N ASP A 244 -1.48 -20.29 1.61
CA ASP A 244 -1.76 -21.71 1.35
C ASP A 244 -3.05 -21.92 0.54
N ASN A 245 -2.96 -22.75 -0.50
CA ASN A 245 -4.09 -23.04 -1.38
C ASN A 245 -5.12 -23.99 -0.71
N ALA A 246 -4.71 -24.87 0.19
CA ALA A 246 -5.63 -25.78 0.87
C ALA A 246 -6.47 -25.05 1.92
N CYS A 247 -5.84 -24.19 2.73
CA CYS A 247 -6.51 -23.28 3.65
C CYS A 247 -7.47 -22.33 2.93
N ILE A 248 -7.06 -21.75 1.79
CA ILE A 248 -7.92 -20.91 0.96
C ILE A 248 -9.19 -21.66 0.53
N ALA A 249 -9.05 -22.85 -0.05
CA ALA A 249 -10.18 -23.65 -0.52
C ALA A 249 -11.14 -24.02 0.63
N ALA A 250 -10.60 -24.39 1.80
CA ALA A 250 -11.39 -24.74 2.98
C ALA A 250 -12.19 -23.55 3.54
N ASN A 251 -11.62 -22.34 3.58
CA ASN A 251 -12.36 -21.16 4.05
C ASN A 251 -13.40 -20.68 3.03
N ILE A 252 -13.12 -20.81 1.73
CA ILE A 252 -14.07 -20.53 0.65
C ILE A 252 -15.30 -21.45 0.78
N ASP A 253 -15.12 -22.77 0.87
CA ASP A 253 -16.24 -23.71 1.06
C ASP A 253 -17.03 -23.42 2.35
N LYS A 254 -16.34 -23.14 3.45
CA LYS A 254 -16.93 -22.74 4.76
C LYS A 254 -17.73 -21.43 4.71
N MET A 255 -17.51 -20.56 3.73
CA MET A 255 -18.28 -19.32 3.53
C MET A 255 -19.38 -19.50 2.47
N LEU A 256 -19.10 -20.19 1.37
CA LEU A 256 -20.09 -20.58 0.36
C LEU A 256 -21.22 -21.39 0.98
N THR A 257 -20.92 -22.38 1.84
CA THR A 257 -21.93 -23.20 2.54
C THR A 257 -22.90 -22.38 3.39
N LYS A 258 -22.44 -21.31 4.08
CA LYS A 258 -23.32 -20.37 4.79
C LYS A 258 -24.20 -19.57 3.82
N ILE A 259 -23.60 -19.07 2.75
CA ILE A 259 -24.19 -18.09 1.83
C ILE A 259 -25.18 -18.73 0.85
N ARG A 260 -24.99 -20.02 0.52
CA ARG A 260 -25.81 -20.81 -0.42
C ARG A 260 -27.31 -20.89 -0.09
N HIS A 261 -27.71 -20.53 1.13
CA HIS A 261 -29.12 -20.41 1.52
C HIS A 261 -29.80 -19.12 1.00
N ILE A 262 -29.03 -18.08 0.65
CA ILE A 262 -29.55 -16.80 0.17
C ILE A 262 -29.85 -16.91 -1.33
N LYS A 263 -31.13 -16.99 -1.70
CA LYS A 263 -31.60 -17.11 -3.09
C LYS A 263 -31.89 -15.78 -3.79
N GLU A 264 -31.97 -14.68 -3.04
CA GLU A 264 -32.26 -13.36 -3.61
C GLU A 264 -30.95 -12.61 -3.91
N PRO A 265 -30.73 -12.14 -5.16
CA PRO A 265 -29.47 -11.53 -5.58
C PRO A 265 -29.14 -10.23 -4.82
N VAL A 266 -30.16 -9.43 -4.46
CA VAL A 266 -29.95 -8.18 -3.71
C VAL A 266 -29.58 -8.48 -2.25
N ALA A 267 -30.26 -9.43 -1.60
CA ALA A 267 -29.95 -9.83 -0.22
C ALA A 267 -28.54 -10.44 -0.11
N LEU A 268 -28.12 -11.22 -1.11
CA LEU A 268 -26.76 -11.76 -1.22
C LEU A 268 -25.71 -10.65 -1.28
N LEU A 269 -25.90 -9.66 -2.15
CA LEU A 269 -24.97 -8.54 -2.29
C LEU A 269 -24.95 -7.65 -1.05
N GLN A 270 -26.09 -7.45 -0.39
CA GLN A 270 -26.15 -6.72 0.88
C GLN A 270 -25.37 -7.40 2.01
N GLU A 271 -25.34 -8.72 2.06
CA GLU A 271 -24.55 -9.45 3.05
C GLU A 271 -23.04 -9.37 2.75
N VAL A 272 -22.64 -9.50 1.48
CA VAL A 272 -21.23 -9.27 1.09
C VAL A 272 -20.81 -7.82 1.37
N TYR A 273 -21.65 -6.83 1.04
CA TYR A 273 -21.40 -5.41 1.32
C TYR A 273 -21.23 -5.13 2.83
N ARG A 274 -22.12 -5.65 3.68
CA ARG A 274 -22.04 -5.44 5.15
C ARG A 274 -20.76 -5.98 5.76
N ASN A 275 -20.27 -7.11 5.26
CA ASN A 275 -19.06 -7.73 5.77
C ASN A 275 -17.77 -7.15 5.16
N SER A 276 -17.84 -6.47 4.00
CA SER A 276 -16.69 -5.77 3.38
C SER A 276 -16.54 -4.29 3.75
N VAL A 277 -17.40 -3.74 4.63
CA VAL A 277 -17.29 -2.37 5.18
C VAL A 277 -16.40 -2.28 6.43
N LYS A 278 -15.90 -3.42 6.94
CA LYS A 278 -15.02 -3.52 8.11
C LYS A 278 -13.60 -3.91 7.71
N ASP A 279 -12.70 -3.95 8.69
CA ASP A 279 -11.27 -4.26 8.54
C ASP A 279 -11.03 -5.58 7.76
N LEU A 280 -10.87 -5.47 6.44
CA LEU A 280 -10.66 -6.60 5.55
C LEU A 280 -9.29 -7.24 5.80
N SER A 281 -9.25 -8.56 6.00
CA SER A 281 -8.01 -9.31 5.89
C SER A 281 -7.70 -9.62 4.41
N PRO A 282 -6.43 -9.97 4.07
CA PRO A 282 -6.10 -10.46 2.72
C PRO A 282 -6.90 -11.72 2.34
N MET A 283 -7.34 -12.48 3.35
CA MET A 283 -8.15 -13.68 3.17
C MET A 283 -9.63 -13.37 2.89
N ASP A 284 -10.16 -12.27 3.43
CA ASP A 284 -11.51 -11.79 3.12
C ASP A 284 -11.60 -11.29 1.67
N ILE A 285 -10.60 -10.54 1.20
CA ILE A 285 -10.51 -10.12 -0.20
C ILE A 285 -10.56 -11.34 -1.14
N ILE A 286 -9.73 -12.34 -0.89
CA ILE A 286 -9.74 -13.62 -1.63
C ILE A 286 -11.13 -14.27 -1.61
N THR A 287 -11.75 -14.37 -0.43
CA THR A 287 -12.99 -15.13 -0.23
C THR A 287 -14.20 -14.42 -0.86
N TYR A 288 -14.35 -13.11 -0.67
CA TYR A 288 -15.48 -12.37 -1.24
C TYR A 288 -15.37 -12.16 -2.76
N ILE A 289 -14.16 -12.05 -3.32
CA ILE A 289 -13.98 -12.04 -4.78
C ILE A 289 -14.41 -13.39 -5.39
N GLU A 290 -14.13 -14.51 -4.74
CA GLU A 290 -14.61 -15.83 -5.17
C GLU A 290 -16.15 -15.89 -5.16
N ILE A 291 -16.77 -15.43 -4.06
CA ILE A 291 -18.24 -15.40 -3.92
C ILE A 291 -18.89 -14.48 -4.98
N LEU A 292 -18.28 -13.34 -5.31
CA LEU A 292 -18.76 -12.42 -6.36
C LEU A 292 -18.61 -13.03 -7.76
N ALA A 293 -17.57 -13.83 -8.00
CA ALA A 293 -17.40 -14.57 -9.25
C ALA A 293 -18.42 -15.72 -9.40
N GLU A 294 -18.59 -16.55 -8.36
CA GLU A 294 -19.52 -17.69 -8.38
C GLU A 294 -20.99 -17.26 -8.40
N SER A 295 -21.33 -16.10 -7.82
CA SER A 295 -22.70 -15.57 -7.86
C SER A 295 -23.08 -14.87 -9.16
N SER A 296 -22.12 -14.53 -10.05
CA SER A 296 -22.36 -13.85 -11.33
C SER A 296 -23.48 -14.49 -12.21
N PRO A 297 -23.62 -15.83 -12.30
CA PRO A 297 -24.75 -16.46 -12.99
C PRO A 297 -26.11 -16.21 -12.31
N LEU A 298 -26.17 -16.26 -10.97
CA LEU A 298 -27.40 -16.04 -10.19
C LEU A 298 -27.93 -14.60 -10.33
N LEU A 299 -27.03 -13.64 -10.55
CA LEU A 299 -27.40 -12.24 -10.84
C LEU A 299 -28.08 -12.09 -12.22
N GLY A 300 -27.88 -13.04 -13.14
CA GLY A 300 -28.54 -13.07 -14.45
C GLY A 300 -29.96 -13.65 -14.43
N ASP A 301 -30.22 -14.69 -13.63
CA ASP A 301 -31.49 -15.43 -13.62
C ASP A 301 -32.60 -14.74 -12.81
N MET A 302 -32.98 -13.52 -13.21
CA MET A 302 -34.18 -12.84 -12.70
C MET A 302 -35.47 -13.45 -13.25
N ASN A 303 -35.81 -14.61 -12.68
CA ASN A 303 -36.99 -15.40 -12.99
C ASN A 303 -38.26 -14.84 -12.30
N SER A 304 -38.71 -13.65 -12.74
CA SER A 304 -40.03 -13.12 -12.39
C SER A 304 -40.87 -12.86 -13.64
N THR A 305 -42.08 -13.41 -13.64
CA THR A 305 -43.04 -13.31 -14.74
C THR A 305 -43.92 -12.08 -14.59
N ASN A 306 -43.39 -10.88 -14.88
CA ASN A 306 -44.21 -9.68 -15.11
C ASN A 306 -43.45 -8.53 -15.81
N SER A 307 -44.21 -7.56 -16.33
CA SER A 307 -43.80 -6.47 -17.24
C SER A 307 -42.92 -5.35 -16.62
N THR A 308 -42.18 -5.66 -15.56
CA THR A 308 -41.47 -4.66 -14.72
C THR A 308 -40.02 -5.07 -14.43
N LYS A 309 -39.32 -5.66 -15.42
CA LYS A 309 -37.93 -6.12 -15.26
C LYS A 309 -36.90 -5.01 -15.05
N ASP A 310 -37.15 -3.82 -15.61
CA ASP A 310 -36.17 -2.72 -15.61
C ASP A 310 -35.82 -2.24 -14.17
N THR A 311 -36.79 -2.19 -13.26
CA THR A 311 -36.61 -1.72 -11.87
C THR A 311 -35.69 -2.60 -11.01
N PRO A 312 -35.90 -3.94 -10.89
CA PRO A 312 -35.01 -4.80 -10.11
C PRO A 312 -33.61 -4.96 -10.75
N SER A 313 -33.48 -4.85 -12.07
CA SER A 313 -32.16 -4.81 -12.73
C SER A 313 -31.37 -3.56 -12.32
N ASN A 314 -32.01 -2.39 -12.29
CA ASN A 314 -31.39 -1.13 -11.83
C ASN A 314 -30.92 -1.22 -10.37
N SER A 315 -31.74 -1.75 -9.45
CA SER A 315 -31.35 -1.87 -8.03
C SER A 315 -30.23 -2.89 -7.82
N THR A 316 -30.24 -4.00 -8.57
CA THR A 316 -29.18 -5.02 -8.48
C THR A 316 -27.86 -4.51 -9.03
N LEU A 317 -27.85 -3.79 -10.16
CA LEU A 317 -26.64 -3.12 -10.65
C LEU A 317 -26.11 -2.08 -9.65
N THR A 318 -27.00 -1.29 -9.06
CA THR A 318 -26.63 -0.27 -8.06
C THR A 318 -25.96 -0.89 -6.84
N GLU A 319 -26.52 -1.97 -6.30
CA GLU A 319 -25.96 -2.64 -5.11
C GLU A 319 -24.69 -3.44 -5.43
N PHE A 320 -24.62 -4.06 -6.62
CA PHE A 320 -23.42 -4.75 -7.09
C PHE A 320 -22.23 -3.79 -7.23
N VAL A 321 -22.43 -2.62 -7.84
CA VAL A 321 -21.35 -1.62 -8.02
C VAL A 321 -20.87 -1.05 -6.68
N LYS A 322 -21.76 -0.82 -5.70
CA LYS A 322 -21.34 -0.49 -4.33
C LYS A 322 -20.54 -1.62 -3.67
N THR A 323 -20.98 -2.87 -3.84
CA THR A 323 -20.30 -4.03 -3.26
C THR A 323 -18.89 -4.19 -3.83
N VAL A 324 -18.71 -3.96 -5.13
CA VAL A 324 -17.38 -3.94 -5.79
C VAL A 324 -16.55 -2.71 -5.35
N ASN A 325 -17.17 -1.55 -5.11
CA ASN A 325 -16.46 -0.34 -4.64
C ASN A 325 -15.61 -0.62 -3.39
N ASN A 326 -16.17 -1.36 -2.43
CA ASN A 326 -15.51 -1.74 -1.18
C ASN A 326 -14.19 -2.53 -1.36
N PHE A 327 -13.88 -3.05 -2.56
CA PHE A 327 -12.64 -3.77 -2.85
C PHE A 327 -11.65 -2.98 -3.74
N VAL A 328 -12.05 -1.80 -4.23
CA VAL A 328 -11.24 -0.97 -5.15
C VAL A 328 -10.96 0.45 -4.62
N GLN A 329 -11.44 0.77 -3.42
CA GLN A 329 -11.10 1.98 -2.67
C GLN A 329 -9.64 1.96 -2.19
N LYS A 330 -9.04 3.16 -2.08
CA LYS A 330 -7.61 3.34 -1.76
C LYS A 330 -7.20 2.93 -0.34
N ASP A 331 -8.14 2.82 0.58
CA ASP A 331 -7.91 2.31 1.94
C ASP A 331 -7.58 0.81 1.92
N THR A 332 -8.31 0.02 1.13
CA THR A 332 -8.04 -1.42 0.96
C THR A 332 -6.67 -1.74 0.35
N PHE A 333 -5.97 -0.76 -0.22
CA PHE A 333 -4.70 -0.99 -0.91
C PHE A 333 -3.62 -1.50 0.06
N ILE A 334 -3.70 -1.14 1.35
CA ILE A 334 -2.85 -1.66 2.43
C ILE A 334 -3.08 -3.16 2.65
N VAL A 335 -4.29 -3.66 2.38
CA VAL A 335 -4.64 -5.09 2.46
C VAL A 335 -4.22 -5.83 1.19
N TRP A 336 -4.37 -5.20 0.01
CA TRP A 336 -3.90 -5.73 -1.26
C TRP A 336 -2.36 -5.84 -1.34
N ASP A 337 -1.60 -4.94 -0.70
CA ASP A 337 -0.13 -4.98 -0.69
C ASP A 337 0.43 -6.14 0.17
N LYS A 338 -0.37 -6.65 1.13
CA LYS A 338 -0.05 -7.89 1.87
C LYS A 338 -0.19 -9.16 1.02
N LEU A 339 -0.81 -9.10 -0.16
CA LEU A 339 -0.89 -10.25 -1.07
C LEU A 339 0.32 -10.28 -2.00
N PRO A 340 1.05 -11.41 -2.14
CA PRO A 340 2.15 -11.55 -3.08
C PRO A 340 1.74 -11.15 -4.50
N THR A 341 2.58 -10.42 -5.23
CA THR A 341 2.24 -9.81 -6.54
C THR A 341 1.50 -10.73 -7.52
N ASN A 342 1.86 -12.02 -7.60
CA ASN A 342 1.15 -12.99 -8.44
C ASN A 342 -0.30 -13.22 -7.98
N ARG A 343 -0.56 -13.40 -6.67
CA ARG A 343 -1.92 -13.56 -6.12
C ARG A 343 -2.72 -12.27 -6.24
N ARG A 344 -2.09 -11.11 -5.96
CA ARG A 344 -2.67 -9.77 -6.14
C ARG A 344 -3.22 -9.60 -7.56
N ARG A 345 -2.40 -9.90 -8.59
CA ARG A 345 -2.79 -9.85 -10.00
C ARG A 345 -3.93 -10.82 -10.34
N THR A 346 -3.87 -12.07 -9.88
CA THR A 346 -4.91 -13.08 -10.16
C THR A 346 -6.27 -12.68 -9.59
N TYR A 347 -6.34 -12.27 -8.32
CA TYR A 347 -7.61 -11.91 -7.68
C TYR A 347 -8.15 -10.56 -8.18
N LEU A 348 -7.29 -9.58 -8.50
CA LEU A 348 -7.72 -8.33 -9.12
C LEU A 348 -8.28 -8.55 -10.54
N THR A 349 -7.62 -9.40 -11.34
CA THR A 349 -8.13 -9.83 -12.66
C THR A 349 -9.47 -10.53 -12.53
N LYS A 350 -9.60 -11.43 -11.54
CA LYS A 350 -10.84 -12.17 -11.27
C LYS A 350 -11.99 -11.26 -10.84
N LEU A 351 -11.72 -10.25 -10.00
CA LEU A 351 -12.70 -9.22 -9.61
C LEU A 351 -13.18 -8.42 -10.83
N MET A 352 -12.26 -7.96 -11.68
CA MET A 352 -12.61 -7.22 -12.90
C MET A 352 -13.42 -8.07 -13.88
N HIS A 353 -13.00 -9.33 -14.11
CA HIS A 353 -13.71 -10.29 -14.96
C HIS A 353 -15.10 -10.64 -14.42
N ALA A 354 -15.25 -10.87 -13.12
CA ALA A 354 -16.53 -11.11 -12.47
C ALA A 354 -17.46 -9.89 -12.58
N THR A 355 -16.91 -8.68 -12.43
CA THR A 355 -17.65 -7.41 -12.57
C THR A 355 -18.12 -7.20 -14.02
N GLU A 356 -17.26 -7.45 -15.00
CA GLU A 356 -17.59 -7.47 -16.43
C GLU A 356 -18.73 -8.47 -16.72
N GLN A 357 -18.59 -9.73 -16.31
CA GLN A 357 -19.62 -10.75 -16.55
C GLN A 357 -20.96 -10.43 -15.86
N ALA A 358 -20.94 -10.06 -14.57
CA ALA A 358 -22.14 -9.82 -13.79
C ALA A 358 -22.92 -8.61 -14.34
N THR A 359 -22.24 -7.49 -14.58
CA THR A 359 -22.91 -6.28 -15.10
C THR A 359 -23.47 -6.50 -16.50
N LEU A 360 -22.76 -7.24 -17.36
CA LEU A 360 -23.26 -7.57 -18.71
C LEU A 360 -24.47 -8.53 -18.66
N ARG A 361 -24.45 -9.56 -17.79
CA ARG A 361 -25.60 -10.48 -17.58
C ARG A 361 -26.83 -9.75 -17.04
N ILE A 362 -26.67 -8.86 -16.05
CA ILE A 362 -27.81 -8.08 -15.53
C ILE A 362 -28.32 -7.11 -16.61
N ALA A 363 -27.43 -6.51 -17.41
CA ALA A 363 -27.84 -5.62 -18.52
C ALA A 363 -28.62 -6.34 -19.63
N GLN A 364 -28.39 -7.63 -19.88
CA GLN A 364 -29.18 -8.42 -20.84
C GLN A 364 -30.67 -8.56 -20.43
N ASN A 365 -31.04 -8.30 -19.17
CA ASN A 365 -32.43 -8.39 -18.71
C ASN A 365 -33.29 -7.14 -19.02
N PHE A 366 -32.70 -6.02 -19.44
CA PHE A 366 -33.46 -4.83 -19.84
C PHE A 366 -34.27 -5.12 -21.12
N GLN A 367 -35.58 -4.89 -21.05
CA GLN A 367 -36.51 -5.24 -22.15
C GLN A 367 -36.77 -4.08 -23.11
N LYS A 368 -36.30 -2.87 -22.79
CA LYS A 368 -36.50 -1.64 -23.55
C LYS A 368 -35.16 -1.01 -23.90
N THR A 369 -35.17 -0.08 -24.84
CA THR A 369 -34.05 0.83 -25.07
C THR A 369 -33.82 1.68 -23.82
N THR A 370 -32.76 1.39 -23.06
CA THR A 370 -32.42 2.04 -21.79
C THR A 370 -30.97 2.53 -21.79
N GLN A 371 -30.74 3.66 -21.13
CA GLN A 371 -29.43 4.03 -20.59
C GLN A 371 -29.56 3.98 -19.07
N PHE A 372 -28.59 3.36 -18.41
CA PHE A 372 -28.46 3.33 -16.96
C PHE A 372 -27.02 3.71 -16.59
N ASP A 373 -26.86 4.57 -15.59
CA ASP A 373 -25.55 4.89 -15.01
C ASP A 373 -25.64 4.89 -13.48
N THR A 374 -24.56 4.44 -12.85
CA THR A 374 -24.41 4.42 -11.40
C THR A 374 -22.93 4.60 -11.04
N ASN A 375 -22.66 5.38 -10.00
CA ASN A 375 -21.32 5.75 -9.57
C ASN A 375 -21.11 5.50 -8.07
N SER A 376 -19.87 5.25 -7.71
CA SER A 376 -19.36 5.17 -6.33
C SER A 376 -18.03 5.94 -6.26
N SER A 377 -17.22 5.78 -5.21
CA SER A 377 -16.02 6.62 -5.04
C SER A 377 -14.92 6.31 -6.06
N ASP A 378 -14.72 5.01 -6.34
CA ASP A 378 -13.59 4.51 -7.12
C ASP A 378 -14.01 3.57 -8.26
N ILE A 379 -15.30 3.24 -8.37
CA ILE A 379 -15.90 2.56 -9.52
C ILE A 379 -17.12 3.34 -10.07
N ALA A 380 -17.29 3.34 -11.39
CA ALA A 380 -18.52 3.73 -12.05
C ALA A 380 -18.89 2.74 -13.17
N LEU A 381 -20.20 2.57 -13.38
CA LEU A 381 -20.79 1.71 -14.40
C LEU A 381 -21.74 2.54 -15.27
N LYS A 382 -21.70 2.32 -16.59
CA LYS A 382 -22.71 2.82 -17.52
C LYS A 382 -23.14 1.72 -18.49
N ALA A 383 -24.43 1.41 -18.52
CA ALA A 383 -25.03 0.44 -19.40
C ALA A 383 -25.91 1.11 -20.47
N PHE A 384 -25.85 0.59 -21.70
CA PHE A 384 -26.75 0.92 -22.80
C PHE A 384 -27.37 -0.37 -23.34
N CYS A 385 -28.69 -0.44 -23.36
CA CYS A 385 -29.43 -1.53 -23.97
C CYS A 385 -30.30 -0.97 -25.09
N PHE A 386 -30.34 -1.63 -26.25
CA PHE A 386 -31.07 -1.16 -27.44
C PHE A 386 -31.37 -2.30 -28.42
N ASP A 387 -32.39 -2.11 -29.25
CA ASP A 387 -32.75 -3.02 -30.34
C ASP A 387 -31.96 -2.72 -31.64
N SER A 388 -32.15 -3.56 -32.65
CA SER A 388 -31.57 -3.37 -33.99
C SER A 388 -32.02 -2.08 -34.71
N ASN A 389 -33.21 -1.54 -34.39
CA ASN A 389 -33.72 -0.31 -35.00
C ASN A 389 -32.94 0.95 -34.54
N HIS A 390 -32.61 1.02 -33.25
CA HIS A 390 -31.95 2.19 -32.66
C HIS A 390 -30.42 2.20 -32.84
N MET A 391 -29.82 1.09 -33.30
CA MET A 391 -28.36 0.95 -33.54
C MET A 391 -27.73 2.08 -34.36
N LYS A 392 -28.47 2.70 -35.27
CA LYS A 392 -27.97 3.77 -36.15
C LYS A 392 -27.82 5.12 -35.46
N TYR A 393 -28.60 5.36 -34.40
CA TYR A 393 -28.72 6.64 -33.70
C TYR A 393 -28.03 6.65 -32.33
N ILE A 394 -27.94 5.49 -31.68
CA ILE A 394 -27.26 5.35 -30.39
C ILE A 394 -25.75 5.23 -30.61
N HIS A 395 -24.98 6.01 -29.86
CA HIS A 395 -23.53 6.00 -29.88
C HIS A 395 -23.03 5.77 -28.45
N PRO A 396 -22.87 4.50 -28.01
CA PRO A 396 -22.52 4.18 -26.63
C PRO A 396 -21.16 4.78 -26.26
N HIS A 397 -21.14 5.53 -25.15
CA HIS A 397 -19.96 6.21 -24.65
C HIS A 397 -20.09 6.52 -23.15
N MET A 398 -18.94 6.62 -22.49
CA MET A 398 -18.81 6.99 -21.08
C MET A 398 -17.86 8.19 -20.95
N ASN A 399 -18.14 9.06 -19.98
CA ASN A 399 -17.31 10.16 -19.55
C ASN A 399 -17.40 10.24 -18.01
N VAL A 400 -16.28 10.09 -17.30
CA VAL A 400 -16.19 10.14 -15.83
C VAL A 400 -14.89 10.84 -15.47
N ASP A 401 -14.94 11.85 -14.58
CA ASP A 401 -13.78 12.66 -14.14
C ASP A 401 -12.93 13.33 -15.24
N GLY A 402 -13.40 13.34 -16.50
CA GLY A 402 -12.68 13.83 -17.69
C GLY A 402 -12.16 12.70 -18.58
N ASP A 403 -12.11 11.48 -18.08
CA ASP A 403 -11.74 10.27 -18.81
C ASP A 403 -12.90 9.84 -19.72
N TYR A 404 -12.60 9.59 -21.00
CA TYR A 404 -13.59 9.37 -22.05
C TYR A 404 -13.35 8.08 -22.81
N ILE A 405 -14.42 7.32 -23.09
CA ILE A 405 -14.37 6.17 -24.00
C ILE A 405 -15.62 6.09 -24.88
N LYS A 406 -15.41 5.73 -26.15
CA LYS A 406 -16.44 5.56 -27.18
C LYS A 406 -16.12 4.37 -28.07
N ILE A 407 -17.16 3.59 -28.39
CA ILE A 407 -17.10 2.50 -29.36
C ILE A 407 -17.69 2.91 -30.71
N PHE A 408 -17.22 2.26 -31.78
CA PHE A 408 -17.72 2.44 -33.14
C PHE A 408 -18.09 1.05 -33.71
N PRO A 409 -19.38 0.78 -34.00
CA PRO A 409 -19.79 -0.43 -34.70
C PRO A 409 -19.49 -0.34 -36.20
N LYS A 410 -19.21 -1.49 -36.83
CA LYS A 410 -19.17 -1.60 -38.30
C LYS A 410 -20.55 -1.30 -38.86
N ARG A 411 -20.61 -0.45 -39.88
CA ARG A 411 -21.87 -0.11 -40.57
C ARG A 411 -22.29 -1.25 -41.50
N LYS A 412 -23.44 -1.88 -41.22
CA LYS A 412 -24.13 -2.77 -42.17
C LYS A 412 -25.16 -1.97 -42.98
N ALA A 413 -25.46 -2.41 -44.21
CA ALA A 413 -26.37 -1.71 -45.11
C ALA A 413 -27.84 -1.85 -44.69
N ALA A 414 -28.19 -3.01 -44.14
CA ALA A 414 -29.44 -3.32 -43.45
C ALA A 414 -29.14 -4.16 -42.19
N TYR A 415 -30.09 -4.19 -41.26
CA TYR A 415 -30.07 -5.04 -40.07
C TYR A 415 -31.34 -5.90 -40.09
N ASP A 416 -31.35 -6.92 -40.95
CA ASP A 416 -32.55 -7.74 -41.24
C ASP A 416 -32.93 -8.68 -40.09
N SER A 417 -32.08 -8.79 -39.07
CA SER A 417 -32.34 -9.53 -37.83
C SER A 417 -32.92 -8.62 -36.73
N TYR A 418 -34.10 -8.99 -36.24
CA TYR A 418 -34.57 -8.54 -34.92
C TYR A 418 -33.63 -9.08 -33.85
N GLY A 419 -33.28 -8.23 -32.88
CA GLY A 419 -32.37 -8.60 -31.81
C GLY A 419 -32.01 -7.43 -30.91
N ASN A 420 -31.43 -7.76 -29.75
CA ASN A 420 -31.06 -6.81 -28.72
C ASN A 420 -29.54 -6.77 -28.53
N VAL A 421 -29.03 -5.60 -28.15
CA VAL A 421 -27.63 -5.34 -27.83
C VAL A 421 -27.56 -4.75 -26.42
N ALA A 422 -26.67 -5.28 -25.59
CA ALA A 422 -26.28 -4.71 -24.31
C ALA A 422 -24.79 -4.33 -24.37
N VAL A 423 -24.49 -3.09 -23.98
CA VAL A 423 -23.12 -2.56 -23.88
C VAL A 423 -22.92 -2.03 -22.47
N THR A 424 -21.97 -2.60 -21.73
CA THR A 424 -21.56 -2.09 -20.41
C THR A 424 -20.18 -1.44 -20.51
N PHE A 425 -20.02 -0.32 -19.82
CA PHE A 425 -18.77 0.41 -19.62
C PHE A 425 -18.45 0.40 -18.13
N LEU A 426 -17.23 0.02 -17.76
CA LEU A 426 -16.72 0.07 -16.40
C LEU A 426 -15.54 1.04 -16.31
N TYR A 427 -15.50 1.81 -15.23
CA TYR A 427 -14.44 2.75 -14.89
C TYR A 427 -13.95 2.44 -13.48
N TYR A 428 -12.64 2.24 -13.33
CA TYR A 428 -11.98 2.03 -12.05
C TYR A 428 -10.94 3.14 -11.85
N LYS A 429 -11.19 4.02 -10.89
CA LYS A 429 -10.44 5.26 -10.67
C LYS A 429 -9.00 5.04 -10.20
N SER A 430 -8.83 4.08 -9.29
CA SER A 430 -7.63 4.01 -8.44
C SER A 430 -6.80 2.74 -8.61
N ILE A 431 -7.30 1.68 -9.25
CA ILE A 431 -6.68 0.33 -9.18
C ILE A 431 -5.36 0.15 -9.96
N GLY A 432 -4.97 1.13 -10.80
CA GLY A 432 -3.79 1.04 -11.65
C GLY A 432 -2.50 0.55 -10.95
N PRO A 433 -2.10 1.15 -9.81
CA PRO A 433 -0.90 0.74 -9.07
C PRO A 433 -0.91 -0.70 -8.54
N LEU A 434 -2.08 -1.31 -8.30
CA LEU A 434 -2.17 -2.69 -7.83
C LEU A 434 -1.58 -3.72 -8.83
N PHE A 435 -1.49 -3.34 -10.11
CA PHE A 435 -0.87 -4.16 -11.15
C PHE A 435 0.67 -4.12 -11.16
N SER A 436 1.30 -3.25 -10.36
CA SER A 436 2.77 -3.08 -10.30
C SER A 436 3.50 -4.41 -10.08
N SER A 437 4.75 -4.47 -10.54
CA SER A 437 5.65 -5.62 -10.30
C SER A 437 6.31 -5.56 -8.93
N SER A 438 6.40 -4.38 -8.32
CA SER A 438 6.81 -4.21 -6.93
C SER A 438 5.84 -4.87 -5.92
N ASP A 439 6.38 -5.74 -5.07
CA ASP A 439 5.84 -5.92 -3.72
C ASP A 439 6.19 -4.65 -2.91
N ASN A 440 5.25 -4.11 -2.12
CA ASN A 440 5.33 -2.75 -1.52
C ASN A 440 5.15 -1.60 -2.52
N PHE A 441 4.11 -1.65 -3.38
CA PHE A 441 3.84 -0.57 -4.35
C PHE A 441 3.41 0.75 -3.68
N LEU A 442 3.11 0.73 -2.37
CA LEU A 442 2.79 1.90 -1.56
C LEU A 442 4.03 2.70 -1.10
N LEU A 443 5.25 2.17 -1.30
CA LEU A 443 6.51 2.87 -1.00
C LEU A 443 7.09 3.52 -2.26
N GLU A 444 7.63 4.73 -2.12
CA GLU A 444 8.47 5.33 -3.17
C GLU A 444 9.76 4.51 -3.37
N PRO A 445 10.29 4.43 -4.61
CA PRO A 445 11.49 3.66 -4.89
C PRO A 445 12.71 4.26 -4.18
N GLN A 446 13.18 3.58 -3.12
CA GLN A 446 14.43 3.95 -2.48
C GLN A 446 15.62 3.64 -3.40
N SER A 447 16.23 4.71 -3.92
CA SER A 447 17.62 4.79 -4.41
C SER A 447 18.18 3.59 -5.18
N TYR A 448 18.14 3.67 -6.52
CA TYR A 448 19.08 3.03 -7.44
C TYR A 448 19.43 1.54 -7.17
N ASP A 449 18.63 0.64 -7.74
CA ASP A 449 19.20 -0.59 -8.34
C ASP A 449 18.95 -0.57 -9.86
N ASN A 450 19.82 -1.21 -10.63
CA ASN A 450 19.82 -1.17 -12.09
C ASN A 450 19.07 -2.39 -12.67
N SER A 451 17.77 -2.50 -12.39
CA SER A 451 16.95 -3.64 -12.79
C SER A 451 15.58 -3.23 -13.37
N GLU A 452 15.47 -3.38 -14.68
CA GLU A 452 14.25 -3.32 -15.53
C GLU A 452 13.52 -1.97 -15.68
N GLU A 453 12.96 -1.74 -16.88
CA GLU A 453 12.06 -0.61 -17.14
C GLU A 453 10.68 -0.92 -16.54
N GLU A 454 10.40 -0.49 -15.30
CA GLU A 454 9.11 -0.76 -14.67
C GLU A 454 7.98 0.07 -15.35
N GLU A 455 7.27 -0.55 -16.29
CA GLU A 455 6.08 0.02 -16.92
C GLU A 455 4.94 0.16 -15.89
N ARG A 456 4.77 1.36 -15.33
CA ARG A 456 3.74 1.66 -14.33
C ARG A 456 2.46 2.14 -14.99
N VAL A 457 1.31 1.74 -14.46
CA VAL A 457 -0.01 2.26 -14.88
C VAL A 457 -0.19 3.66 -14.29
N VAL A 458 -0.36 4.66 -15.16
CA VAL A 458 -0.50 6.09 -14.77
C VAL A 458 -1.87 6.67 -15.08
N SER A 459 -2.89 5.83 -15.26
CA SER A 459 -4.28 6.25 -15.51
C SER A 459 -5.26 5.47 -14.63
N SER A 460 -6.53 5.86 -14.70
CA SER A 460 -7.63 4.94 -14.40
C SER A 460 -7.55 3.67 -15.27
N VAL A 461 -8.31 2.64 -14.91
CA VAL A 461 -8.54 1.47 -15.76
C VAL A 461 -9.99 1.48 -16.23
N ILE A 462 -10.22 1.28 -17.52
CA ILE A 462 -11.56 1.27 -18.12
C ILE A 462 -11.80 0.02 -18.96
N SER A 463 -13.04 -0.46 -19.06
CA SER A 463 -13.39 -1.53 -20.00
C SER A 463 -14.74 -1.30 -20.67
N VAL A 464 -14.94 -2.01 -21.79
CA VAL A 464 -16.22 -2.08 -22.49
C VAL A 464 -16.49 -3.53 -22.82
N SER A 465 -17.69 -3.99 -22.45
CA SER A 465 -18.15 -5.35 -22.69
C SER A 465 -19.43 -5.27 -23.54
N ILE A 466 -19.55 -6.13 -24.55
CA ILE A 466 -20.66 -6.10 -25.50
C ILE A 466 -21.26 -7.50 -25.61
N SER A 467 -22.58 -7.57 -25.48
CA SER A 467 -23.36 -8.75 -25.84
C SER A 467 -24.41 -8.36 -26.87
N SER A 468 -24.62 -9.21 -27.87
CA SER A 468 -25.75 -9.08 -28.78
C SER A 468 -26.38 -10.43 -29.07
N ASN A 469 -27.70 -10.44 -29.22
CA ASN A 469 -28.48 -11.61 -29.58
C ASN A 469 -29.30 -11.28 -30.84
N PRO A 470 -28.99 -11.85 -32.02
CA PRO A 470 -27.93 -12.83 -32.28
C PRO A 470 -26.50 -12.23 -32.21
N PRO A 471 -25.44 -13.02 -31.95
CA PRO A 471 -24.07 -12.51 -31.79
C PRO A 471 -23.47 -11.78 -33.00
N THR A 472 -24.01 -11.99 -34.20
CA THR A 472 -23.59 -11.33 -35.45
C THR A 472 -24.25 -9.97 -35.66
N LEU A 473 -25.14 -9.53 -34.75
CA LEU A 473 -25.84 -8.26 -34.85
C LEU A 473 -24.90 -7.07 -34.64
N TYR A 474 -24.08 -7.08 -33.59
CA TYR A 474 -23.18 -5.99 -33.24
C TYR A 474 -21.70 -6.36 -33.45
N GLU A 475 -21.11 -5.91 -34.56
CA GLU A 475 -19.67 -6.03 -34.80
C GLU A 475 -18.93 -4.73 -34.47
N LEU A 476 -17.90 -4.82 -33.64
CA LEU A 476 -16.98 -3.72 -33.35
C LEU A 476 -16.11 -3.40 -34.59
N GLU A 477 -15.95 -2.11 -34.90
CA GLU A 477 -14.95 -1.61 -35.86
C GLU A 477 -13.69 -1.14 -35.13
N LYS A 478 -13.86 -0.28 -34.11
CA LYS A 478 -12.79 0.27 -33.28
C LYS A 478 -13.33 0.86 -31.98
N ILE A 479 -12.45 0.98 -30.99
CA ILE A 479 -12.65 1.76 -29.76
C ILE A 479 -11.70 2.96 -29.80
N THR A 480 -12.15 4.11 -29.29
CA THR A 480 -11.25 5.21 -28.93
C THR A 480 -11.47 5.62 -27.49
N PHE A 481 -10.39 5.79 -26.74
CA PHE A 481 -10.43 6.32 -25.39
C PHE A 481 -9.42 7.44 -25.19
N THR A 482 -9.59 8.20 -24.11
CA THR A 482 -8.65 9.23 -23.65
C THR A 482 -8.73 9.24 -22.13
N LEU A 483 -7.61 8.97 -21.47
CA LEU A 483 -7.50 9.00 -20.02
C LEU A 483 -6.55 10.12 -19.60
N SER A 484 -6.88 10.74 -18.48
CA SER A 484 -6.02 11.62 -17.73
C SER A 484 -4.84 10.84 -17.12
N HIS A 485 -3.70 11.53 -17.00
CA HIS A 485 -2.55 11.03 -16.28
C HIS A 485 -2.74 11.34 -14.79
N ILE A 486 -2.71 10.29 -13.97
CA ILE A 486 -2.57 10.40 -12.53
C ILE A 486 -1.26 11.15 -12.27
N LYS A 487 -1.36 12.33 -11.63
CA LYS A 487 -0.18 13.09 -11.22
C LYS A 487 0.58 12.29 -10.16
N LEU A 488 1.67 11.67 -10.57
CA LEU A 488 2.77 11.34 -9.67
C LEU A 488 3.33 12.67 -9.18
N GLU A 489 3.06 13.02 -7.92
CA GLU A 489 3.75 14.15 -7.31
C GLU A 489 5.23 13.75 -7.10
N PRO A 490 6.20 14.45 -7.70
CA PRO A 490 7.60 14.17 -7.42
C PRO A 490 7.90 14.65 -6.00
N TYR A 491 8.06 13.72 -5.05
CA TYR A 491 8.49 14.07 -3.70
C TYR A 491 9.95 14.54 -3.73
N VAL A 492 10.14 15.86 -3.90
CA VAL A 492 11.46 16.48 -3.80
C VAL A 492 11.89 16.45 -2.33
N PRO A 493 12.92 15.68 -1.94
CA PRO A 493 13.34 15.61 -0.55
C PRO A 493 13.89 16.97 -0.11
N LYS A 494 13.27 17.58 0.90
CA LYS A 494 13.63 18.90 1.44
C LYS A 494 14.89 18.85 2.32
N SER A 495 15.96 18.21 1.84
CA SER A 495 17.15 17.88 2.65
C SER A 495 18.49 17.88 1.89
N SER A 496 18.66 18.70 0.84
CA SER A 496 20.00 19.21 0.48
C SER A 496 19.94 20.56 -0.24
N GLY A 497 20.69 21.54 0.28
CA GLY A 497 20.79 22.87 -0.32
C GLY A 497 21.89 22.94 -1.39
N PHE A 498 21.62 22.41 -2.59
CA PHE A 498 22.56 22.49 -3.71
C PHE A 498 21.85 22.82 -5.03
N THR A 499 21.88 24.09 -5.42
CA THR A 499 21.23 24.60 -6.64
C THR A 499 22.12 24.38 -7.88
N LEU A 500 21.96 23.26 -8.57
CA LEU A 500 22.56 23.04 -9.90
C LEU A 500 21.66 23.62 -11.03
N SER A 501 21.23 24.87 -10.88
CA SER A 501 20.48 25.58 -11.93
C SER A 501 21.43 26.05 -13.03
N ASN A 502 21.85 25.13 -13.91
CA ASN A 502 22.26 25.34 -15.31
C ASN A 502 22.97 24.09 -15.90
N PHE A 503 22.27 22.96 -16.03
CA PHE A 503 22.58 21.99 -17.09
C PHE A 503 21.31 21.21 -17.47
N ILE A 504 21.16 20.92 -18.77
CA ILE A 504 20.06 20.15 -19.37
C ILE A 504 18.67 20.82 -19.22
N GLU A 505 18.40 21.77 -20.11
CA GLU A 505 17.03 22.14 -20.50
C GLU A 505 16.51 21.12 -21.53
N THR A 506 16.17 19.91 -21.08
CA THR A 506 15.34 18.98 -21.85
C THR A 506 14.18 18.48 -21.00
N THR A 507 12.96 18.78 -21.44
CA THR A 507 11.75 18.13 -20.95
C THR A 507 11.75 16.69 -21.45
N ASP A 508 12.39 15.78 -20.72
CA ASP A 508 12.40 14.36 -21.08
C ASP A 508 10.97 13.83 -21.08
N LYS A 509 10.49 13.52 -22.29
CA LYS A 509 9.12 13.07 -22.50
C LYS A 509 8.98 11.63 -22.03
N TYR A 510 8.39 11.48 -20.84
CA TYR A 510 7.77 10.24 -20.42
C TYR A 510 6.96 9.63 -21.58
N LYS A 511 7.32 8.43 -22.00
CA LYS A 511 6.71 7.75 -23.15
C LYS A 511 5.41 7.06 -22.70
N SER A 512 4.29 7.76 -22.82
CA SER A 512 2.95 7.19 -22.63
C SER A 512 2.68 6.08 -23.66
N GLN A 513 2.23 4.91 -23.21
CA GLN A 513 1.93 3.75 -24.06
C GLN A 513 0.51 3.26 -23.83
N CYS A 514 -0.28 3.18 -24.90
CA CYS A 514 -1.62 2.60 -24.89
C CYS A 514 -1.53 1.09 -24.62
N ALA A 515 -2.19 0.61 -23.57
CA ALA A 515 -2.14 -0.78 -23.18
C ALA A 515 -3.52 -1.36 -22.85
N PHE A 516 -3.60 -2.68 -22.88
CA PHE A 516 -4.72 -3.46 -22.41
C PHE A 516 -4.27 -4.64 -21.56
N TRP A 517 -5.13 -5.11 -20.67
CA TRP A 517 -4.89 -6.27 -19.83
C TRP A 517 -5.17 -7.54 -20.63
N ASN A 518 -4.09 -8.25 -21.01
CA ASN A 518 -4.13 -9.50 -21.73
C ASN A 518 -4.06 -10.66 -20.73
N TYR A 519 -5.19 -11.32 -20.47
CA TYR A 519 -5.31 -12.37 -19.46
C TYR A 519 -5.98 -13.63 -20.02
N SER A 520 -5.68 -14.79 -19.44
CA SER A 520 -6.44 -16.02 -19.73
C SER A 520 -7.61 -16.16 -18.76
N PRO A 521 -8.86 -16.35 -19.24
CA PRO A 521 -10.01 -16.61 -18.37
C PRO A 521 -9.87 -17.87 -17.52
N ASP A 522 -9.13 -18.88 -17.97
CA ASP A 522 -8.99 -20.16 -17.25
C ASP A 522 -8.10 -20.07 -16.01
N THR A 523 -7.11 -19.16 -16.02
CA THR A 523 -6.13 -19.01 -14.92
C THR A 523 -6.23 -17.67 -14.19
N MET A 524 -7.01 -16.72 -14.73
CA MET A 524 -7.06 -15.31 -14.31
C MET A 524 -5.70 -14.62 -14.21
N ASN A 525 -4.65 -15.18 -14.83
CA ASN A 525 -3.33 -14.57 -14.90
C ASN A 525 -3.19 -13.78 -16.22
N GLY A 526 -2.48 -12.66 -16.18
CA GLY A 526 -2.33 -11.76 -17.32
C GLY A 526 -1.20 -10.75 -17.18
N SER A 527 -1.01 -9.96 -18.23
CA SER A 527 -0.04 -8.88 -18.32
C SER A 527 -0.57 -7.73 -19.17
N TRP A 528 -0.01 -6.53 -19.00
CA TRP A 528 -0.29 -5.44 -19.92
C TRP A 528 0.35 -5.71 -21.30
N SER A 529 -0.36 -5.35 -22.36
CA SER A 529 0.08 -5.50 -23.75
C SER A 529 -0.37 -4.29 -24.57
N SER A 530 0.41 -3.89 -25.58
CA SER A 530 0.04 -2.83 -26.53
C SER A 530 -0.47 -3.38 -27.88
N VAL A 531 -0.52 -4.70 -28.05
CA VAL A 531 -0.87 -5.33 -29.34
C VAL A 531 -2.33 -5.01 -29.75
N GLY A 532 -2.51 -4.43 -30.93
CA GLY A 532 -3.83 -3.99 -31.41
C GLY A 532 -4.30 -2.65 -30.83
N CYS A 533 -3.45 -1.95 -30.08
CA CYS A 533 -3.68 -0.59 -29.59
C CYS A 533 -2.66 0.40 -30.19
N GLU A 534 -3.14 1.57 -30.62
CA GLU A 534 -2.37 2.61 -31.27
C GLU A 534 -2.52 3.95 -30.52
N LEU A 535 -1.40 4.65 -30.34
CA LEU A 535 -1.38 6.00 -29.79
C LEU A 535 -1.92 6.98 -30.85
N THR A 536 -2.96 7.76 -30.52
CA THR A 536 -3.52 8.77 -31.44
C THR A 536 -3.11 10.18 -31.08
N TYR A 537 -2.97 10.49 -29.79
CA TYR A 537 -2.49 11.77 -29.27
C TYR A 537 -1.97 11.58 -27.83
N SER A 538 -1.03 12.42 -27.41
CA SER A 538 -0.51 12.44 -26.04
C SER A 538 -0.02 13.84 -25.67
N ASN A 539 -0.33 14.28 -24.46
CA ASN A 539 0.27 15.43 -23.81
C ASN A 539 0.59 15.10 -22.34
N GLU A 540 1.16 16.05 -21.60
CA GLU A 540 1.59 15.85 -20.21
C GLU A 540 0.47 15.41 -19.24
N THR A 541 -0.79 15.70 -19.59
CA THR A 541 -1.96 15.55 -18.71
C THR A 541 -2.95 14.47 -19.13
N HIS A 542 -2.97 14.08 -20.41
CA HIS A 542 -3.92 13.13 -20.99
C HIS A 542 -3.29 12.42 -22.20
N THR A 543 -3.63 11.16 -22.40
CA THR A 543 -3.25 10.40 -23.59
C THR A 543 -4.47 9.72 -24.22
N SER A 544 -4.52 9.75 -25.55
CA SER A 544 -5.61 9.24 -26.39
C SER A 544 -5.15 8.03 -27.22
N CYS A 545 -6.00 7.01 -27.26
CA CYS A 545 -5.69 5.70 -27.81
C CYS A 545 -6.80 5.19 -28.73
N ARG A 546 -6.44 4.31 -29.67
CA ARG A 546 -7.36 3.58 -30.57
C ARG A 546 -7.03 2.10 -30.52
N CYS A 547 -8.02 1.24 -30.24
CA CYS A 547 -7.84 -0.22 -30.21
C CYS A 547 -8.91 -0.94 -31.03
N ASN A 548 -8.65 -2.20 -31.41
CA ASN A 548 -9.51 -3.00 -32.29
C ASN A 548 -10.23 -4.19 -31.61
N HIS A 549 -10.14 -4.33 -30.29
CA HIS A 549 -10.72 -5.42 -29.49
C HIS A 549 -11.49 -4.90 -28.27
N LEU A 550 -12.10 -5.79 -27.49
CA LEU A 550 -12.81 -5.51 -26.23
C LEU A 550 -12.03 -6.12 -25.07
N THR A 551 -11.45 -5.29 -24.20
CA THR A 551 -10.65 -5.69 -23.03
C THR A 551 -10.66 -4.56 -21.98
N HIS A 552 -9.86 -4.71 -20.92
CA HIS A 552 -9.59 -3.64 -19.96
C HIS A 552 -8.39 -2.82 -20.42
N PHE A 553 -8.54 -1.51 -20.57
CA PHE A 553 -7.54 -0.58 -21.09
C PHE A 553 -6.99 0.33 -20.00
N ALA A 554 -5.72 0.70 -20.14
CA ALA A 554 -5.04 1.70 -19.33
C ALA A 554 -3.87 2.33 -20.11
N ILE A 555 -3.18 3.28 -19.49
CA ILE A 555 -2.03 3.98 -20.06
C ILE A 555 -0.82 3.72 -19.18
N LEU A 556 0.21 3.13 -19.79
CA LEU A 556 1.49 2.85 -19.15
C LEU A 556 2.45 4.02 -19.35
N MET A 557 3.37 4.16 -18.41
CA MET A 557 4.51 5.06 -18.48
C MET A 557 5.77 4.33 -18.03
N SER A 558 6.79 4.30 -18.89
CA SER A 558 8.13 3.89 -18.47
C SER A 558 8.79 5.07 -17.73
N SER A 559 9.41 4.76 -16.60
CA SER A 559 10.17 5.70 -15.76
C SER A 559 11.64 5.83 -16.15
N GLY A 560 12.11 5.07 -17.15
CA GLY A 560 13.49 5.16 -17.64
C GLY A 560 13.73 6.42 -18.48
N PRO A 561 14.90 7.07 -18.39
CA PRO A 561 15.33 8.03 -19.40
C PRO A 561 15.41 7.27 -20.73
N SER A 562 14.68 7.72 -21.76
CA SER A 562 14.48 6.91 -22.96
C SER A 562 15.73 6.86 -23.82
N ILE A 563 16.61 5.89 -23.54
CA ILE A 563 17.70 5.45 -24.44
C ILE A 563 17.01 4.90 -25.69
N GLY A 564 16.79 5.76 -26.66
CA GLY A 564 15.87 5.49 -27.74
C GLY A 564 16.41 4.45 -28.71
N ILE A 565 15.56 4.01 -29.62
CA ILE A 565 15.97 3.16 -30.76
C ILE A 565 17.06 3.87 -31.61
N LYS A 566 17.19 5.19 -31.50
CA LYS A 566 18.33 5.95 -32.05
C LYS A 566 19.65 5.66 -31.32
N ASP A 567 19.63 5.56 -30.00
CA ASP A 567 20.84 5.48 -29.16
C ASP A 567 21.44 4.07 -29.15
N TYR A 568 20.61 3.02 -29.25
CA TYR A 568 21.10 1.68 -29.60
C TYR A 568 21.84 1.70 -30.95
N ASN A 569 21.24 2.31 -31.98
CA ASN A 569 21.89 2.44 -33.28
C ASN A 569 23.18 3.28 -33.21
N ILE A 570 23.24 4.34 -32.41
CA ILE A 570 24.45 5.13 -32.20
C ILE A 570 25.53 4.29 -31.49
N LEU A 571 25.18 3.55 -30.44
CA LEU A 571 26.12 2.68 -29.73
C LEU A 571 26.65 1.57 -30.65
N THR A 572 25.79 0.91 -31.44
CA THR A 572 26.20 -0.09 -32.45
C THR A 572 27.08 0.52 -33.53
N ARG A 573 26.88 1.78 -33.93
CA ARG A 573 27.77 2.47 -34.88
C ARG A 573 29.12 2.82 -34.26
N ILE A 574 29.15 3.25 -33.00
CA ILE A 574 30.39 3.53 -32.26
C ILE A 574 31.21 2.25 -32.08
N THR A 575 30.59 1.14 -31.65
CA THR A 575 31.29 -0.14 -31.52
C THR A 575 31.73 -0.69 -32.88
N GLN A 576 30.90 -0.60 -33.92
CA GLN A 576 31.29 -1.00 -35.28
C GLN A 576 32.53 -0.23 -35.78
N LEU A 577 32.58 1.09 -35.57
CA LEU A 577 33.74 1.91 -35.94
C LEU A 577 34.98 1.54 -35.11
N GLY A 578 34.84 1.36 -33.79
CA GLY A 578 35.93 0.95 -32.91
C GLY A 578 36.54 -0.40 -33.29
N ILE A 579 35.69 -1.40 -33.58
CA ILE A 579 36.11 -2.74 -34.01
C ILE A 579 36.85 -2.68 -35.36
N ILE A 580 36.35 -1.91 -36.34
CA ILE A 580 37.03 -1.77 -37.64
C ILE A 580 38.43 -1.14 -37.47
N ILE A 581 38.58 -0.14 -36.61
CA ILE A 581 39.89 0.48 -36.31
C ILE A 581 40.81 -0.52 -35.59
N SER A 582 40.31 -1.25 -34.59
CA SER A 582 41.08 -2.25 -33.84
C SER A 582 41.57 -3.39 -34.74
N LEU A 583 40.70 -3.95 -35.59
CA LEU A 583 41.06 -4.98 -36.57
C LEU A 583 42.15 -4.52 -37.54
N ILE A 584 42.14 -3.26 -37.99
CA ILE A 584 43.19 -2.69 -38.84
C ILE A 584 44.52 -2.61 -38.07
N CYS A 585 44.51 -2.09 -36.85
CA CYS A 585 45.71 -2.00 -36.01
C CYS A 585 46.30 -3.40 -35.68
N LEU A 586 45.45 -4.36 -35.30
CA LEU A 586 45.85 -5.73 -35.02
C LEU A 586 46.39 -6.43 -36.27
N ALA A 587 45.77 -6.25 -37.44
CA ALA A 587 46.28 -6.78 -38.70
C ALA A 587 47.68 -6.23 -39.05
N ILE A 588 47.93 -4.94 -38.84
CA ILE A 588 49.26 -4.33 -39.04
C ILE A 588 50.29 -4.92 -38.07
N CYS A 589 49.94 -5.09 -36.79
CA CYS A 589 50.82 -5.73 -35.79
C CYS A 589 51.13 -7.20 -36.13
N ILE A 590 50.13 -7.97 -36.56
CA ILE A 590 50.32 -9.35 -37.00
C ILE A 590 51.22 -9.40 -38.24
N PHE A 591 50.99 -8.52 -39.22
CA PHE A 591 51.81 -8.42 -40.43
C PHE A 591 53.28 -8.11 -40.12
N THR A 592 53.56 -7.12 -39.27
CA THR A 592 54.96 -6.78 -38.93
C THR A 592 55.67 -7.92 -38.20
N PHE A 593 55.02 -8.59 -37.24
CA PHE A 593 55.57 -9.76 -36.55
C PHE A 593 55.68 -11.03 -37.42
N TRP A 594 55.10 -11.05 -38.63
CA TRP A 594 55.26 -12.15 -39.58
C TRP A 594 56.36 -11.88 -40.60
N PHE A 595 56.41 -10.66 -41.17
CA PHE A 595 57.35 -10.34 -42.25
C PHE A 595 58.77 -9.97 -41.76
N PHE A 596 58.91 -9.32 -40.61
CA PHE A 596 60.23 -8.95 -40.08
C PHE A 596 60.85 -10.09 -39.25
N SER A 597 61.40 -11.09 -39.94
CA SER A 597 62.00 -12.29 -39.34
C SER A 597 63.14 -11.99 -38.35
N GLU A 598 63.87 -10.88 -38.53
CA GLU A 598 64.93 -10.44 -37.61
C GLU A 598 64.42 -9.98 -36.24
N ILE A 599 63.12 -9.68 -36.10
CA ILE A 599 62.48 -9.22 -34.86
C ILE A 599 61.86 -10.40 -34.08
N GLN A 600 62.09 -11.65 -34.52
CA GLN A 600 61.56 -12.84 -33.86
C GLN A 600 62.32 -13.17 -32.56
N SER A 601 61.59 -13.05 -31.44
CA SER A 601 62.06 -13.29 -30.08
C SER A 601 60.94 -13.94 -29.28
N THR A 602 61.25 -14.67 -28.20
CA THR A 602 60.22 -15.29 -27.34
C THR A 602 59.13 -14.30 -26.90
N ARG A 603 59.48 -13.03 -26.66
CA ARG A 603 58.52 -11.96 -26.33
C ARG A 603 57.61 -11.60 -27.51
N THR A 604 58.16 -11.44 -28.72
CA THR A 604 57.35 -11.10 -29.90
C THR A 604 56.51 -12.28 -30.38
N THR A 605 56.91 -13.53 -30.09
CA THR A 605 56.06 -14.71 -30.25
C THR A 605 54.85 -14.71 -29.31
N ILE A 606 55.03 -14.34 -28.03
CA ILE A 606 53.92 -14.19 -27.07
C ILE A 606 52.95 -13.11 -27.55
N HIS A 607 53.47 -11.92 -27.91
CA HIS A 607 52.69 -10.80 -28.46
C HIS A 607 51.92 -11.18 -29.72
N LYS A 608 52.56 -11.89 -30.67
CA LYS A 608 51.94 -12.39 -31.90
C LYS A 608 50.75 -13.30 -31.60
N ASN A 609 50.84 -14.20 -30.61
CA ASN A 609 49.74 -15.08 -30.23
C ASN A 609 48.60 -14.30 -29.54
N LEU A 610 48.93 -13.34 -28.67
CA LEU A 610 47.94 -12.46 -28.03
C LEU A 610 47.16 -11.63 -29.06
N CYS A 611 47.84 -10.94 -29.97
CA CYS A 611 47.21 -10.18 -31.07
C CYS A 611 46.36 -11.07 -31.97
N CYS A 612 46.81 -12.31 -32.27
CA CYS A 612 46.06 -13.27 -33.07
C CYS A 612 44.72 -13.66 -32.41
N ASN A 613 44.74 -13.95 -31.10
CA ASN A 613 43.52 -14.31 -30.36
C ASN A 613 42.54 -13.14 -30.27
N LEU A 614 43.03 -11.92 -30.04
CA LEU A 614 42.19 -10.71 -30.02
C LEU A 614 41.57 -10.42 -31.40
N PHE A 615 42.36 -10.51 -32.47
CA PHE A 615 41.87 -10.32 -33.84
C PHE A 615 40.77 -11.33 -34.21
N LEU A 616 40.94 -12.60 -33.82
CA LEU A 616 39.93 -13.64 -34.03
C LEU A 616 38.67 -13.42 -33.17
N ALA A 617 38.81 -12.96 -31.92
CA ALA A 617 37.67 -12.60 -31.07
C ALA A 617 36.85 -11.44 -31.66
N GLU A 618 37.52 -10.35 -32.09
CA GLU A 618 36.87 -9.20 -32.72
C GLU A 618 36.18 -9.55 -34.05
N LEU A 619 36.81 -10.39 -34.87
CA LEU A 619 36.24 -10.88 -36.13
C LEU A 619 34.98 -11.74 -35.88
N VAL A 620 35.02 -12.64 -34.90
CA VAL A 620 33.86 -13.47 -34.49
C VAL A 620 32.74 -12.60 -33.91
N PHE A 621 33.07 -11.57 -33.12
CA PHE A 621 32.09 -10.62 -32.59
C PHE A 621 31.41 -9.81 -33.71
N LEU A 622 32.18 -9.29 -34.67
CA LEU A 622 31.67 -8.53 -35.81
C LEU A 622 30.71 -9.35 -36.67
N VAL A 623 31.00 -10.63 -36.90
CA VAL A 623 30.08 -11.56 -37.57
C VAL A 623 28.82 -11.79 -36.72
N GLY A 624 29.00 -12.03 -35.41
CA GLY A 624 27.92 -12.32 -34.46
C GLY A 624 26.83 -11.24 -34.37
N ILE A 625 27.19 -9.96 -34.51
CA ILE A 625 26.25 -8.83 -34.46
C ILE A 625 25.16 -8.92 -35.54
N ASN A 626 25.44 -9.49 -36.71
CA ASN A 626 24.60 -9.40 -37.90
C ASN A 626 23.71 -10.65 -38.15
N THR A 627 23.79 -11.70 -37.31
CA THR A 627 23.29 -13.04 -37.64
C THR A 627 22.42 -13.69 -36.55
N ASN A 628 21.49 -12.93 -35.96
CA ASN A 628 20.65 -13.38 -34.84
C ASN A 628 19.55 -14.40 -35.21
N THR A 629 19.48 -14.88 -36.45
CA THR A 629 18.35 -15.70 -36.96
C THR A 629 18.38 -17.17 -36.53
N ASN A 630 19.56 -17.73 -36.23
CA ASN A 630 19.74 -19.16 -35.96
C ASN A 630 20.33 -19.41 -34.57
N LYS A 631 19.54 -19.97 -33.64
CA LYS A 631 20.00 -20.24 -32.26
C LYS A 631 21.25 -21.12 -32.19
N LEU A 632 21.36 -22.13 -33.08
CA LEU A 632 22.55 -22.99 -33.17
C LEU A 632 23.81 -22.19 -33.56
N PHE A 633 23.70 -21.29 -34.55
CA PHE A 633 24.80 -20.44 -34.99
C PHE A 633 25.22 -19.46 -33.88
N CYS A 634 24.23 -18.82 -33.24
CA CYS A 634 24.42 -17.91 -32.12
C CYS A 634 25.14 -18.57 -30.93
N SER A 635 24.84 -19.85 -30.66
CA SER A 635 25.50 -20.67 -29.64
C SER A 635 26.96 -21.00 -29.99
N ILE A 636 27.24 -21.37 -31.24
CA ILE A 636 28.60 -21.62 -31.75
C ILE A 636 29.46 -20.35 -31.68
N ILE A 637 28.92 -19.20 -32.10
CA ILE A 637 29.59 -17.90 -32.01
C ILE A 637 29.94 -17.58 -30.55
N ALA A 638 28.98 -17.71 -29.61
CA ALA A 638 29.22 -17.48 -28.19
C ALA A 638 30.33 -18.40 -27.63
N GLY A 639 30.36 -19.68 -28.03
CA GLY A 639 31.40 -20.63 -27.63
C GLY A 639 32.79 -20.30 -28.17
N LEU A 640 32.89 -19.90 -29.44
CA LEU A 640 34.16 -19.46 -30.05
C LEU A 640 34.69 -18.18 -29.37
N LEU A 641 33.80 -17.21 -29.13
CA LEU A 641 34.15 -15.92 -28.53
C LEU A 641 34.61 -16.11 -27.07
N HIS A 642 33.98 -17.02 -26.32
CA HIS A 642 34.42 -17.44 -24.99
C HIS A 642 35.85 -18.00 -24.99
N TYR A 643 36.15 -18.88 -25.96
CA TYR A 643 37.48 -19.47 -26.12
C TYR A 643 38.56 -18.44 -26.47
N PHE A 644 38.32 -17.56 -27.45
CA PHE A 644 39.34 -16.59 -27.87
C PHE A 644 39.65 -15.55 -26.80
N PHE A 645 38.66 -15.08 -26.01
CA PHE A 645 38.95 -14.20 -24.88
C PHE A 645 39.67 -14.92 -23.73
N LEU A 646 39.29 -16.15 -23.36
CA LEU A 646 40.06 -16.91 -22.36
C LEU A 646 41.50 -17.20 -22.83
N ALA A 647 41.71 -17.45 -24.12
CA ALA A 647 43.05 -17.55 -24.69
C ALA A 647 43.82 -16.23 -24.62
N ALA A 648 43.20 -15.09 -24.91
CA ALA A 648 43.84 -13.78 -24.75
C ALA A 648 44.29 -13.54 -23.29
N PHE A 649 43.45 -13.84 -22.29
CA PHE A 649 43.85 -13.76 -20.88
C PHE A 649 44.97 -14.76 -20.52
N ALA A 650 44.93 -16.00 -21.04
CA ALA A 650 45.99 -16.99 -20.80
C ALA A 650 47.35 -16.55 -21.38
N TRP A 651 47.37 -15.95 -22.58
CA TRP A 651 48.59 -15.40 -23.19
C TRP A 651 49.08 -14.12 -22.50
N MET A 652 48.17 -13.28 -21.99
CA MET A 652 48.52 -12.14 -21.11
C MET A 652 49.15 -12.61 -19.78
N CYS A 653 48.66 -13.71 -19.19
CA CYS A 653 49.25 -14.33 -18.02
C CYS A 653 50.68 -14.86 -18.30
N ILE A 654 50.88 -15.50 -19.46
CA ILE A 654 52.20 -15.93 -19.93
C ILE A 654 53.15 -14.74 -20.09
N GLU A 655 52.69 -13.58 -20.59
CA GLU A 655 53.53 -12.38 -20.68
C GLU A 655 53.97 -11.89 -19.28
N GLY A 656 53.04 -11.77 -18.33
CA GLY A 656 53.34 -11.35 -16.96
C GLY A 656 54.38 -12.28 -16.28
N ILE A 657 54.21 -13.59 -16.43
CA ILE A 657 55.15 -14.60 -15.92
C ILE A 657 56.50 -14.52 -16.65
N HIS A 658 56.53 -14.28 -17.97
CA HIS A 658 57.75 -14.10 -18.76
C HIS A 658 58.55 -12.86 -18.33
N LEU A 659 57.88 -11.75 -18.04
CA LEU A 659 58.49 -10.54 -17.49
C LEU A 659 59.05 -10.78 -16.08
N TYR A 660 58.28 -11.40 -15.17
CA TYR A 660 58.74 -11.76 -13.83
C TYR A 660 59.99 -12.65 -13.87
N LEU A 661 60.02 -13.67 -14.74
CA LEU A 661 61.17 -14.56 -14.90
C LEU A 661 62.40 -13.86 -15.48
N ILE A 662 62.25 -12.82 -16.30
CA ILE A 662 63.37 -11.99 -16.78
C ILE A 662 63.93 -11.09 -15.66
N VAL A 663 63.08 -10.56 -14.77
CA VAL A 663 63.49 -9.67 -13.67
C VAL A 663 64.17 -10.45 -12.53
N VAL A 664 63.66 -11.63 -12.18
CA VAL A 664 64.12 -12.40 -11.01
C VAL A 664 65.09 -13.55 -11.39
N GLY A 665 64.98 -14.10 -12.61
CA GLY A 665 65.67 -15.31 -13.03
C GLY A 665 66.92 -15.05 -13.89
N VAL A 666 68.09 -14.90 -13.26
CA VAL A 666 69.38 -14.72 -13.98
C VAL A 666 69.77 -15.94 -14.85
N ILE A 667 69.25 -17.14 -14.55
CA ILE A 667 69.51 -18.37 -15.32
C ILE A 667 68.20 -19.14 -15.56
N TYR A 668 67.72 -19.17 -16.81
CA TYR A 668 66.58 -20.02 -17.21
C TYR A 668 66.78 -20.65 -18.60
N ASN A 669 66.32 -21.89 -18.77
CA ASN A 669 66.48 -22.64 -20.02
C ASN A 669 65.41 -22.24 -21.05
N LYS A 670 65.81 -21.43 -22.03
CA LYS A 670 64.95 -20.85 -23.08
C LYS A 670 64.17 -21.88 -23.90
N GLY A 671 64.71 -23.08 -24.13
CA GLY A 671 64.11 -24.09 -25.01
C GLY A 671 62.93 -24.83 -24.39
N PHE A 672 63.07 -25.28 -23.14
CA PHE A 672 62.05 -26.07 -22.44
C PHE A 672 60.77 -25.29 -22.19
N LEU A 673 60.91 -24.03 -21.75
CA LEU A 673 59.79 -23.17 -21.37
C LEU A 673 58.87 -22.83 -22.55
N HIS A 674 59.45 -22.61 -23.74
CA HIS A 674 58.72 -22.19 -24.94
C HIS A 674 57.67 -23.20 -25.41
N LYS A 675 57.97 -24.51 -25.33
CA LYS A 675 57.00 -25.57 -25.69
C LYS A 675 55.83 -25.63 -24.70
N ASN A 676 56.11 -25.39 -23.41
CA ASN A 676 55.11 -25.47 -22.35
C ASN A 676 54.15 -24.25 -22.38
N PHE A 677 54.60 -23.08 -22.82
CA PHE A 677 53.73 -21.90 -23.02
C PHE A 677 52.60 -22.17 -24.02
N TYR A 678 52.88 -22.82 -25.16
CA TYR A 678 51.85 -23.16 -26.15
C TYR A 678 50.82 -24.15 -25.61
N ILE A 679 51.25 -25.10 -24.77
CA ILE A 679 50.34 -26.03 -24.09
C ILE A 679 49.45 -25.24 -23.13
N PHE A 680 50.01 -24.43 -22.22
CA PHE A 680 49.22 -23.67 -21.25
C PHE A 680 48.26 -22.66 -21.91
N GLY A 681 48.74 -21.84 -22.84
CA GLY A 681 48.02 -20.73 -23.44
C GLY A 681 46.85 -21.11 -24.36
N TYR A 682 46.78 -22.37 -24.81
CA TYR A 682 45.67 -22.86 -25.65
C TYR A 682 44.90 -24.04 -25.02
N LEU A 683 45.56 -24.96 -24.30
CA LEU A 683 44.88 -26.11 -23.70
C LEU A 683 44.04 -25.72 -22.48
N SER A 684 44.51 -24.77 -21.64
CA SER A 684 43.76 -24.34 -20.46
C SER A 684 42.40 -23.70 -20.84
N PRO A 685 42.34 -22.72 -21.78
CA PRO A 685 41.06 -22.23 -22.33
C PRO A 685 40.19 -23.34 -22.94
N ALA A 686 40.78 -24.28 -23.69
CA ALA A 686 40.03 -25.36 -24.34
C ALA A 686 39.35 -26.30 -23.32
N VAL A 687 40.04 -26.62 -22.21
CA VAL A 687 39.48 -27.46 -21.12
C VAL A 687 38.33 -26.74 -20.41
N VAL A 688 38.49 -25.44 -20.09
CA VAL A 688 37.42 -24.64 -19.45
C VAL A 688 36.18 -24.56 -20.35
N VAL A 689 36.33 -24.17 -21.62
CA VAL A 689 35.21 -24.04 -22.54
C VAL A 689 34.55 -25.39 -22.83
N GLY A 690 35.35 -26.46 -22.98
CA GLY A 690 34.85 -27.83 -23.18
C GLY A 690 34.02 -28.35 -22.01
N PHE A 691 34.47 -28.12 -20.77
CA PHE A 691 33.71 -28.48 -19.56
C PHE A 691 32.39 -27.71 -19.48
N SER A 692 32.42 -26.40 -19.67
CA SER A 692 31.22 -25.55 -19.60
C SER A 692 30.26 -25.76 -20.79
N ALA A 693 30.75 -26.18 -21.95
CA ALA A 693 29.91 -26.64 -23.06
C ALA A 693 29.22 -27.98 -22.75
N SER A 694 29.95 -28.93 -22.16
CA SER A 694 29.41 -30.23 -21.75
C SER A 694 28.28 -30.09 -20.72
N LEU A 695 28.47 -29.25 -19.70
CA LEU A 695 27.43 -28.97 -18.69
C LEU A 695 26.32 -28.03 -19.17
N GLY A 696 26.58 -27.20 -20.18
CA GLY A 696 25.87 -25.93 -20.34
C GLY A 696 25.63 -25.43 -21.76
N TYR A 697 25.66 -26.28 -22.81
CA TYR A 697 25.45 -25.85 -24.21
C TYR A 697 24.20 -24.97 -24.43
N ARG A 698 23.14 -25.15 -23.62
CA ARG A 698 21.90 -24.36 -23.69
C ARG A 698 22.03 -22.90 -23.22
N TYR A 699 23.08 -22.57 -22.47
CA TYR A 699 23.35 -21.23 -21.92
C TYR A 699 24.30 -20.39 -22.80
N TYR A 700 24.81 -20.95 -23.90
CA TYR A 700 25.53 -20.21 -24.94
C TYR A 700 24.54 -19.66 -25.98
N GLY A 701 24.45 -18.33 -26.07
CA GLY A 701 23.58 -17.59 -27.00
C GLY A 701 22.21 -17.25 -26.40
N THR A 702 21.97 -15.97 -26.15
CA THR A 702 20.66 -15.45 -25.69
C THR A 702 19.77 -15.08 -26.88
N THR A 703 18.50 -14.75 -26.62
CA THR A 703 17.56 -14.25 -27.65
C THR A 703 17.82 -12.80 -28.10
N LYS A 704 18.68 -12.06 -27.39
CA LYS A 704 19.00 -10.64 -27.70
C LYS A 704 20.44 -10.46 -28.20
N VAL A 705 21.40 -11.25 -27.73
CA VAL A 705 22.84 -11.17 -28.05
C VAL A 705 23.48 -12.56 -28.06
N CYS A 706 24.36 -12.84 -29.04
CA CYS A 706 25.13 -14.09 -29.15
C CYS A 706 26.36 -14.13 -28.23
N TRP A 707 26.10 -14.13 -26.92
CA TRP A 707 27.09 -14.27 -25.84
C TRP A 707 26.60 -15.29 -24.79
N LEU A 708 27.38 -15.53 -23.73
CA LEU A 708 26.96 -16.35 -22.58
C LEU A 708 25.72 -15.71 -21.90
N SER A 709 24.79 -16.54 -21.44
CA SER A 709 23.73 -16.06 -20.53
C SER A 709 24.32 -15.66 -19.18
N THR A 710 23.77 -14.60 -18.60
CA THR A 710 24.02 -14.17 -17.20
C THR A 710 23.17 -14.94 -16.19
N GLU A 711 22.14 -15.65 -16.66
CA GLU A 711 21.27 -16.49 -15.84
C GLU A 711 22.05 -17.65 -15.19
N ASN A 712 21.54 -18.16 -14.05
CA ASN A 712 22.06 -19.33 -13.35
C ASN A 712 23.58 -19.31 -13.06
N ASN A 713 24.16 -18.11 -12.87
CA ASN A 713 25.59 -17.90 -12.61
C ASN A 713 26.54 -18.42 -13.71
N PHE A 714 26.06 -18.76 -14.92
CA PHE A 714 26.89 -19.37 -15.95
C PHE A 714 28.09 -18.50 -16.40
N ILE A 715 27.92 -17.18 -16.33
CA ILE A 715 28.96 -16.17 -16.59
C ILE A 715 30.21 -16.31 -15.71
N TRP A 716 30.12 -16.97 -14.55
CA TRP A 716 31.29 -17.27 -13.70
C TRP A 716 32.29 -18.22 -14.37
N SER A 717 31.89 -19.00 -15.39
CA SER A 717 32.81 -19.78 -16.22
C SER A 717 33.84 -18.91 -16.95
N PHE A 718 33.52 -17.63 -17.18
CA PHE A 718 34.43 -16.66 -17.80
C PHE A 718 35.10 -15.78 -16.73
N ILE A 719 34.29 -15.22 -15.81
CA ILE A 719 34.76 -14.28 -14.79
C ILE A 719 35.74 -14.94 -13.81
N GLY A 720 35.46 -16.15 -13.33
CA GLY A 720 36.32 -16.85 -12.37
C GLY A 720 37.76 -17.04 -12.87
N PRO A 721 37.99 -17.66 -14.04
CA PRO A 721 39.32 -17.79 -14.63
C PRO A 721 39.99 -16.44 -14.94
N ALA A 722 39.24 -15.45 -15.43
CA ALA A 722 39.80 -14.12 -15.73
C ALA A 722 40.28 -13.39 -14.46
N CYS A 723 39.48 -13.39 -13.39
CA CYS A 723 39.86 -12.82 -12.09
C CYS A 723 41.06 -13.56 -11.47
N LEU A 724 41.10 -14.89 -11.56
CA LEU A 724 42.24 -15.68 -11.09
C LEU A 724 43.53 -15.34 -11.84
N ILE A 725 43.47 -15.15 -13.17
CA ILE A 725 44.61 -14.70 -13.99
C ILE A 725 45.07 -13.31 -13.57
N ILE A 726 44.15 -12.36 -13.39
CA ILE A 726 44.46 -10.98 -12.97
C ILE A 726 45.13 -10.97 -11.57
N LEU A 727 44.64 -11.79 -10.63
CA LEU A 727 45.24 -11.93 -9.30
C LEU A 727 46.65 -12.54 -9.35
N ILE A 728 46.94 -13.48 -10.25
CA ILE A 728 48.29 -14.02 -10.47
C ILE A 728 49.22 -12.92 -11.00
N ILE A 729 48.78 -12.15 -12.02
CA ILE A 729 49.56 -11.06 -12.59
C ILE A 729 49.88 -10.00 -11.52
N LEU A 730 48.87 -9.58 -10.74
CA LEU A 730 49.05 -8.61 -9.65
C LEU A 730 50.04 -9.12 -8.59
N ARG A 731 49.89 -10.37 -8.14
CA ARG A 731 50.77 -10.99 -7.12
C ARG A 731 52.23 -11.14 -7.57
N HIS A 732 52.49 -11.22 -8.88
CA HIS A 732 53.85 -11.25 -9.43
C HIS A 732 54.38 -9.87 -9.85
N SER A 733 53.58 -8.81 -9.67
CA SER A 733 53.96 -7.41 -9.90
C SER A 733 54.25 -6.63 -8.61
N THR A 734 54.09 -7.27 -7.45
CA THR A 734 54.39 -6.76 -6.10
C THR A 734 55.56 -7.50 -5.47
#